data_AF-A0A351HSF8-F1
#
_entry.id   AF-A0A351HSF8-F1
#
_cell.length_a   1.000
_cell.length_b   1.000
_cell.length_c   1.000
_cell.angle_alpha   90.00
_cell.angle_beta   90.00
_cell.angle_gamma   90.00
#
_symmetry.space_group_name_H-M   'P 1'
#
loop_
_entity.id
_entity.type
_entity.pdbx_description
1 polymer ?
#
loop_
_entity_poly.entity_id
_entity_poly.type
_entity_poly.pdbx_seq_one_letter_code
_entity_poly.pdbx_strand_id
1 'polypeptide(L)'
;MKASFFLSFLLFLSFFRGASQPFFPADDHIFRTDVIPRVDITIDADSLQWIYDHVDSDVEFHALFVFSAVGEVDSIADVGFRLRGNTSRFSAKKSFKVSFNSFESGRKFHGIEKMNLNGEHNDPSIIRAHLAWSLFAKMQVPGSRSNHVDVYINNQYYGLYINVEHVDEEFVESRFDNKFGNLYKCLYPANLSYLGTNENDYKNNGYELHTNVDKDDYSDLINFIKTLNNSTSSTLPQNIEPIFNINGFLRYLAVEIFTGHWDAYSFNKNNFYLYNNPYTGKFEFLPYDVDNTFGIDWFGIDWGTRNIYSWWADWEDRPLTSKILSNQVYRDRFSFFMNELVTRYANPTPYFAEIDGIKSKINTSAENDVYRTLDYGWDFNDFNRSYTEALGAHVKYGIKPYITARVNSIKTQLDLNPISPIIENVYHNYPQPSEIITISAWLTDDEENPAMKVYYQIDGSTEHTLDMALQTGNTYSVSIPAVYPSGTVTYYLVATDKSNTTTREPSVGAYSIKVGISNSTLAINELMTGNTISVVDNYGQTDDWVELKNTGSASLSLKGKYLTDDATDKTKWGLPDVTLQPGGFFLIWADNDTKQGPNHANFKLSQSGETLSLFDSFENNYALIETLTFTPQDDDVSYGKNETNVFVQQDFITPGDENQLESAAYITMNFNMNEQLLKGNFIPGEDYLDIAGTFNDWNGSDKIYDANDDGIYSITLFGFSANQEIQYKARINGSWTTAEFSELGGDGNRKYIVGKGLNTLTHWYNDEETALAQYQSNGSLQVYPNPSHGGSFEVSGADDLGRLVLYDLSGKVVWGAFIQESVVQLNLSLQPGLYLLTAMNKGQKIAKKILVQ
;
A
#
# COMPACT_ATOMS: atom_id res chain seq x y z
N MET A 1 -20.23 43.68 -41.39
CA MET A 1 -18.96 43.33 -40.72
C MET A 1 -19.26 43.29 -39.23
N LYS A 2 -19.69 42.14 -38.67
CA LYS A 2 -18.90 40.97 -38.23
C LYS A 2 -17.73 41.36 -37.32
N ALA A 3 -17.90 41.10 -36.03
CA ALA A 3 -16.84 40.62 -35.13
C ALA A 3 -17.52 39.75 -34.06
N SER A 4 -17.60 38.44 -34.33
CA SER A 4 -17.96 37.44 -33.33
C SER A 4 -16.82 37.32 -32.33
N PHE A 5 -17.12 37.44 -31.04
CA PHE A 5 -16.24 37.01 -29.97
C PHE A 5 -16.18 35.48 -29.98
N PHE A 6 -15.05 34.92 -30.42
CA PHE A 6 -14.71 33.53 -30.18
C PHE A 6 -14.19 33.42 -28.74
N LEU A 7 -15.01 32.86 -27.85
CA LEU A 7 -14.57 32.43 -26.53
C LEU A 7 -13.72 31.18 -26.74
N SER A 8 -12.40 31.31 -26.61
CA SER A 8 -11.48 30.17 -26.68
C SER A 8 -11.65 29.37 -25.39
N PHE A 9 -12.29 28.21 -25.51
CA PHE A 9 -12.38 27.21 -24.45
C PHE A 9 -10.98 26.60 -24.29
N LEU A 10 -10.26 26.99 -23.24
CA LEU A 10 -9.10 26.22 -22.79
C LEU A 10 -9.64 24.92 -22.20
N LEU A 11 -9.60 23.84 -22.98
CA LEU A 11 -9.64 22.50 -22.41
C LEU A 11 -8.37 22.36 -21.56
N PHE A 12 -8.54 22.35 -20.24
CA PHE A 12 -7.54 21.77 -19.35
C PHE A 12 -7.41 20.30 -19.76
N LEU A 13 -6.26 19.94 -20.34
CA LEU A 13 -5.84 18.55 -20.44
C LEU A 13 -5.47 18.08 -19.03
N SER A 14 -6.48 17.68 -18.26
CA SER A 14 -6.27 16.73 -17.19
C SER A 14 -5.98 15.39 -17.87
N PHE A 15 -4.79 14.84 -17.65
CA PHE A 15 -4.55 13.42 -17.93
C PHE A 15 -5.46 12.64 -16.97
N PHE A 16 -6.66 12.31 -17.43
CA PHE A 16 -7.61 11.56 -16.64
C PHE A 16 -7.08 10.13 -16.44
N ARG A 17 -6.79 9.79 -15.18
CA ARG A 17 -6.50 8.42 -14.75
C ARG A 17 -7.82 7.66 -14.79
N GLY A 18 -8.02 6.83 -15.80
CA GLY A 18 -9.18 5.95 -15.87
C GLY A 18 -8.90 4.65 -15.13
N ALA A 19 -9.74 4.30 -14.16
CA ALA A 19 -9.72 3.02 -13.43
C ALA A 19 -9.88 1.75 -14.32
N SER A 20 -10.08 1.93 -15.63
CA SER A 20 -10.30 0.85 -16.62
C SER A 20 -9.11 0.56 -17.53
N GLN A 21 -8.05 1.37 -17.51
CA GLN A 21 -6.84 1.12 -18.29
C GLN A 21 -5.73 0.58 -17.39
N PRO A 22 -5.01 -0.48 -17.79
CA PRO A 22 -3.76 -0.80 -17.13
C PRO A 22 -2.76 0.34 -17.30
N PHE A 23 -2.36 0.96 -16.19
CA PHE A 23 -1.22 1.85 -16.13
C PHE A 23 0.07 1.06 -16.34
N PHE A 24 1.00 1.64 -17.08
CA PHE A 24 2.34 1.10 -17.25
C PHE A 24 3.28 2.03 -16.50
N PRO A 25 3.76 1.63 -15.29
CA PRO A 25 4.73 2.41 -14.55
C PRO A 25 5.93 2.73 -15.45
N ALA A 26 6.39 3.98 -15.38
CA ALA A 26 7.61 4.36 -16.07
C ALA A 26 8.80 3.53 -15.57
N ASP A 27 9.81 3.37 -16.43
CA ASP A 27 11.10 2.86 -16.01
C ASP A 27 11.73 3.87 -15.04
N ASP A 28 11.61 3.58 -13.75
CA ASP A 28 12.11 4.38 -12.64
C ASP A 28 13.59 4.08 -12.37
N HIS A 29 14.10 4.57 -11.23
CA HIS A 29 15.50 4.38 -10.82
C HIS A 29 15.94 2.90 -10.87
N ILE A 30 15.06 1.96 -10.50
CA ILE A 30 15.41 0.54 -10.36
C ILE A 30 15.22 -0.26 -11.65
N PHE A 31 14.33 0.17 -12.56
CA PHE A 31 14.06 -0.49 -13.85
C PHE A 31 14.60 0.26 -15.08
N ARG A 32 15.40 1.31 -14.90
CA ARG A 32 16.01 2.05 -16.02
C ARG A 32 16.83 1.16 -16.95
N THR A 33 16.74 1.44 -18.25
CA THR A 33 17.37 0.65 -19.33
C THR A 33 18.48 1.40 -20.06
N ASP A 34 18.79 2.64 -19.64
CA ASP A 34 19.82 3.50 -20.23
C ASP A 34 21.24 3.18 -19.73
N VAL A 35 21.36 2.59 -18.54
CA VAL A 35 22.61 2.14 -17.90
C VAL A 35 22.48 0.69 -17.42
N ILE A 36 23.59 0.09 -16.98
CA ILE A 36 23.60 -1.20 -16.26
C ILE A 36 23.81 -0.90 -14.77
N PRO A 37 22.77 -0.97 -13.93
CA PRO A 37 22.93 -0.81 -12.50
C PRO A 37 23.72 -1.96 -11.88
N ARG A 38 24.30 -1.70 -10.71
CA ARG A 38 24.97 -2.68 -9.87
C ARG A 38 24.14 -2.97 -8.63
N VAL A 39 23.99 -4.24 -8.31
CA VAL A 39 23.36 -4.73 -7.08
C VAL A 39 24.42 -5.44 -6.24
N ASP A 40 24.70 -4.92 -5.05
CA ASP A 40 25.57 -5.57 -4.07
C ASP A 40 24.74 -6.17 -2.95
N ILE A 41 24.99 -7.45 -2.66
CA ILE A 41 24.47 -8.17 -1.51
C ILE A 41 25.63 -8.48 -0.57
N THR A 42 25.54 -8.02 0.67
CA THR A 42 26.45 -8.45 1.74
C THR A 42 25.68 -9.34 2.70
N ILE A 43 26.11 -10.58 2.84
CA ILE A 43 25.46 -11.62 3.64
C ILE A 43 26.53 -12.42 4.39
N ASP A 44 26.17 -12.92 5.56
CA ASP A 44 27.02 -13.85 6.31
C ASP A 44 27.41 -15.09 5.48
N ALA A 45 28.67 -15.50 5.58
CA ALA A 45 29.21 -16.56 4.74
C ALA A 45 28.58 -17.93 5.02
N ASP A 46 28.26 -18.22 6.29
CA ASP A 46 27.61 -19.48 6.68
C ASP A 46 26.16 -19.50 6.18
N SER A 47 25.47 -18.36 6.24
CA SER A 47 24.12 -18.20 5.67
C SER A 47 24.12 -18.40 4.15
N LEU A 48 25.08 -17.80 3.43
CA LEU A 48 25.22 -18.01 1.99
C LEU A 48 25.52 -19.48 1.66
N GLN A 49 26.42 -20.12 2.41
CA GLN A 49 26.71 -21.54 2.23
C GLN A 49 25.46 -22.40 2.48
N TRP A 50 24.70 -22.09 3.53
CA TRP A 50 23.45 -22.79 3.83
C TRP A 50 22.45 -22.69 2.68
N ILE A 51 22.28 -21.50 2.10
CA ILE A 51 21.40 -21.28 0.93
C ILE A 51 21.81 -22.19 -0.24
N TYR A 52 23.11 -22.37 -0.46
CA TYR A 52 23.63 -23.24 -1.53
C TYR A 52 23.48 -24.74 -1.23
N ASP A 53 23.53 -25.13 0.04
CA ASP A 53 23.34 -26.52 0.47
C ASP A 53 21.85 -26.92 0.53
N HIS A 54 20.94 -25.94 0.65
CA HIS A 54 19.48 -26.14 0.77
C HIS A 54 18.73 -25.46 -0.38
N VAL A 55 19.06 -25.85 -1.60
CA VAL A 55 18.59 -25.18 -2.81
C VAL A 55 17.06 -25.13 -2.95
N ASP A 56 16.34 -26.05 -2.32
CA ASP A 56 14.88 -26.16 -2.32
C ASP A 56 14.18 -25.34 -1.24
N SER A 57 14.93 -24.64 -0.39
CA SER A 57 14.36 -23.80 0.67
C SER A 57 13.90 -22.43 0.18
N ASP A 58 12.79 -21.96 0.75
CA ASP A 58 12.34 -20.57 0.65
C ASP A 58 12.68 -19.75 1.91
N VAL A 59 13.51 -20.28 2.81
CA VAL A 59 14.02 -19.53 3.99
C VAL A 59 14.85 -18.35 3.52
N GLU A 60 14.57 -17.18 4.09
CA GLU A 60 15.27 -15.92 3.81
C GLU A 60 16.26 -15.60 4.92
N PHE A 61 17.42 -15.07 4.54
CA PHE A 61 18.49 -14.66 5.45
C PHE A 61 18.69 -13.16 5.39
N HIS A 62 19.10 -12.58 6.51
CA HIS A 62 19.45 -11.16 6.60
C HIS A 62 20.61 -10.83 5.68
N ALA A 63 20.44 -9.80 4.87
CA ALA A 63 21.50 -9.23 4.06
C ALA A 63 21.44 -7.69 4.05
N LEU A 64 22.56 -7.07 3.72
CA LEU A 64 22.62 -5.68 3.28
C LEU A 64 22.50 -5.66 1.76
N PHE A 65 21.53 -4.90 1.25
CA PHE A 65 21.34 -4.63 -0.16
C PHE A 65 21.84 -3.21 -0.49
N VAL A 66 22.60 -3.08 -1.56
CA VAL A 66 22.99 -1.79 -2.13
C VAL A 66 22.68 -1.79 -3.62
N PHE A 67 21.96 -0.78 -4.09
CA PHE A 67 21.69 -0.53 -5.50
C PHE A 67 22.46 0.71 -5.93
N SER A 68 23.25 0.59 -7.00
CA SER A 68 24.05 1.68 -7.54
C SER A 68 23.75 1.88 -9.03
N ALA A 69 23.29 3.06 -9.39
CA ALA A 69 23.24 3.56 -10.76
C ALA A 69 24.11 4.82 -10.86
N VAL A 70 24.45 5.27 -12.08
CA VAL A 70 25.41 6.38 -12.27
C VAL A 70 25.01 7.63 -11.46
N GLY A 71 25.74 7.90 -10.37
CA GLY A 71 25.54 9.05 -9.48
C GLY A 71 24.55 8.86 -8.32
N GLU A 72 23.91 7.70 -8.22
CA GLU A 72 22.85 7.40 -7.26
C GLU A 72 23.14 6.06 -6.57
N VAL A 73 23.18 6.06 -5.24
CA VAL A 73 23.44 4.86 -4.43
C VAL A 73 22.42 4.80 -3.31
N ASP A 74 21.64 3.74 -3.30
CA ASP A 74 20.69 3.42 -2.24
C ASP A 74 21.14 2.16 -1.49
N SER A 75 20.94 2.14 -0.18
CA SER A 75 21.25 0.98 0.65
C SER A 75 20.13 0.67 1.64
N ILE A 76 19.81 -0.61 1.78
CA ILE A 76 18.83 -1.11 2.75
C ILE A 76 19.45 -2.28 3.51
N ALA A 77 19.53 -2.14 4.83
CA ALA A 77 19.95 -3.22 5.72
C ALA A 77 18.76 -4.14 6.06
N ASP A 78 19.06 -5.35 6.53
CA ASP A 78 18.06 -6.34 6.97
C ASP A 78 17.02 -6.67 5.90
N VAL A 79 17.45 -6.88 4.65
CA VAL A 79 16.60 -7.46 3.61
C VAL A 79 16.58 -8.98 3.74
N GLY A 80 15.51 -9.62 3.28
CA GLY A 80 15.44 -11.06 3.05
C GLY A 80 16.18 -11.44 1.76
N PHE A 81 17.12 -12.37 1.84
CA PHE A 81 17.87 -12.88 0.69
C PHE A 81 17.80 -14.40 0.61
N ARG A 82 17.50 -14.92 -0.58
CA ARG A 82 17.40 -16.38 -0.86
C ARG A 82 17.48 -16.70 -2.35
N LEU A 83 17.50 -18.00 -2.67
CA LEU A 83 17.28 -18.47 -4.05
C LEU A 83 15.82 -18.27 -4.50
N ARG A 84 15.64 -18.20 -5.82
CA ARG A 84 14.32 -18.19 -6.47
C ARG A 84 14.22 -19.19 -7.61
N GLY A 85 12.97 -19.41 -8.05
CA GLY A 85 12.64 -20.30 -9.16
C GLY A 85 12.22 -21.69 -8.69
N ASN A 86 11.84 -22.57 -9.60
CA ASN A 86 11.47 -23.96 -9.29
C ASN A 86 12.55 -24.94 -9.76
N THR A 87 12.81 -24.97 -11.07
CA THR A 87 13.91 -25.75 -11.65
C THR A 87 15.23 -24.97 -11.59
N SER A 88 15.19 -23.65 -11.77
CA SER A 88 16.38 -22.78 -11.83
C SER A 88 17.15 -22.65 -10.51
N ARG A 89 16.55 -23.01 -9.37
CA ARG A 89 17.26 -23.10 -8.08
C ARG A 89 18.35 -24.19 -8.09
N PHE A 90 18.20 -25.21 -8.95
CA PHE A 90 19.18 -26.28 -9.13
C PHE A 90 20.26 -25.96 -10.17
N SER A 91 20.10 -24.89 -10.95
CA SER A 91 21.10 -24.45 -11.93
C SER A 91 22.39 -24.03 -11.24
N ALA A 92 23.53 -24.23 -11.90
CA ALA A 92 24.82 -23.85 -11.34
C ALA A 92 24.94 -22.33 -11.21
N LYS A 93 24.55 -21.57 -12.25
CA LYS A 93 24.29 -20.13 -12.14
C LYS A 93 22.93 -19.89 -11.47
N LYS A 94 22.98 -19.54 -10.19
CA LYS A 94 21.79 -19.34 -9.35
C LYS A 94 21.00 -18.09 -9.74
N SER A 95 19.71 -18.09 -9.40
CA SER A 95 18.85 -16.90 -9.40
C SER A 95 18.44 -16.57 -7.98
N PHE A 96 18.32 -15.29 -7.66
CA PHE A 96 18.08 -14.81 -6.30
C PHE A 96 16.80 -13.97 -6.20
N LYS A 97 16.23 -13.93 -4.99
CA LYS A 97 15.20 -12.97 -4.61
C LYS A 97 15.71 -12.12 -3.45
N VAL A 98 15.44 -10.82 -3.55
CA VAL A 98 15.60 -9.87 -2.46
C VAL A 98 14.19 -9.45 -2.02
N SER A 99 13.90 -9.59 -0.74
CA SER A 99 12.66 -9.14 -0.12
C SER A 99 12.95 -7.98 0.82
N PHE A 100 12.33 -6.83 0.59
CA PHE A 100 12.53 -5.64 1.41
C PHE A 100 11.66 -5.66 2.66
N ASN A 101 10.57 -6.42 2.69
CA ASN A 101 9.60 -6.39 3.80
C ASN A 101 9.62 -7.62 4.73
N SER A 102 10.44 -8.65 4.46
CA SER A 102 10.43 -9.88 5.25
C SER A 102 10.83 -9.71 6.71
N PHE A 103 11.79 -8.82 6.98
CA PHE A 103 12.25 -8.52 8.34
C PHE A 103 11.77 -7.14 8.86
N GLU A 104 11.13 -6.35 7.99
CA GLU A 104 10.55 -5.06 8.34
C GLU A 104 9.23 -4.91 7.57
N SER A 105 8.13 -5.28 8.23
CA SER A 105 6.80 -5.31 7.60
C SER A 105 6.42 -3.94 7.00
N GLY A 106 5.86 -3.95 5.80
CA GLY A 106 5.44 -2.74 5.08
C GLY A 106 6.58 -1.96 4.40
N ARG A 107 7.85 -2.34 4.57
CA ARG A 107 8.97 -1.64 3.93
C ARG A 107 9.00 -1.90 2.41
N LYS A 108 9.03 -0.81 1.64
CA LYS A 108 9.15 -0.81 0.18
C LYS A 108 10.47 -0.17 -0.25
N PHE A 109 10.99 -0.60 -1.40
CA PHE A 109 12.11 0.04 -2.09
C PHE A 109 11.63 0.55 -3.45
N HIS A 110 11.56 1.87 -3.63
CA HIS A 110 11.00 2.50 -4.85
C HIS A 110 9.65 1.91 -5.28
N GLY A 111 8.77 1.64 -4.32
CA GLY A 111 7.42 1.12 -4.57
C GLY A 111 7.31 -0.40 -4.73
N ILE A 112 8.42 -1.16 -4.70
CA ILE A 112 8.38 -2.62 -4.73
C ILE A 112 8.74 -3.23 -3.37
N GLU A 113 8.14 -4.37 -3.05
CA GLU A 113 8.51 -5.15 -1.86
C GLU A 113 9.56 -6.22 -2.16
N LYS A 114 9.63 -6.68 -3.41
CA LYS A 114 10.48 -7.79 -3.82
C LYS A 114 11.14 -7.51 -5.16
N MET A 115 12.43 -7.82 -5.24
CA MET A 115 13.23 -7.78 -6.46
C MET A 115 13.64 -9.19 -6.85
N ASN A 116 13.51 -9.56 -8.13
CA ASN A 116 13.94 -10.86 -8.61
C ASN A 116 15.15 -10.73 -9.53
N LEU A 117 16.26 -11.35 -9.15
CA LEU A 117 17.52 -11.35 -9.90
C LEU A 117 17.67 -12.69 -10.61
N ASN A 118 17.42 -12.72 -11.92
CA ASN A 118 17.50 -13.91 -12.74
C ASN A 118 18.87 -14.09 -13.38
N GLY A 119 19.49 -15.24 -13.12
CA GLY A 119 20.76 -15.62 -13.75
C GLY A 119 20.62 -16.03 -15.22
N GLU A 120 19.39 -16.31 -15.68
CA GLU A 120 19.05 -16.69 -17.06
C GLU A 120 19.96 -17.82 -17.60
N HIS A 121 20.21 -18.85 -16.77
CA HIS A 121 21.16 -19.92 -17.05
C HIS A 121 20.89 -20.70 -18.36
N ASN A 122 19.63 -20.70 -18.82
CA ASN A 122 19.16 -21.33 -20.05
C ASN A 122 19.23 -20.40 -21.28
N ASP A 123 19.54 -19.12 -21.12
CA ASP A 123 19.65 -18.15 -22.20
C ASP A 123 21.11 -17.65 -22.36
N PRO A 124 21.86 -18.12 -23.39
CA PRO A 124 23.24 -17.68 -23.61
C PRO A 124 23.34 -16.20 -23.99
N SER A 125 22.25 -15.56 -24.41
CA SER A 125 22.21 -14.14 -24.77
C SER A 125 21.86 -13.24 -23.60
N ILE A 126 21.27 -13.79 -22.53
CA ILE A 126 20.67 -13.10 -21.38
C ILE A 126 19.70 -11.96 -21.72
N ILE A 127 19.08 -11.94 -22.92
CA ILE A 127 18.14 -10.88 -23.31
C ILE A 127 16.75 -11.38 -23.71
N ARG A 128 16.54 -12.69 -23.88
CA ARG A 128 15.28 -13.22 -24.43
C ARG A 128 14.07 -12.82 -23.58
N ALA A 129 14.16 -12.98 -22.27
CA ALA A 129 13.09 -12.57 -21.36
C ALA A 129 12.83 -11.06 -21.41
N HIS A 130 13.88 -10.23 -21.40
CA HIS A 130 13.74 -8.78 -21.50
C HIS A 130 13.07 -8.34 -22.82
N LEU A 131 13.43 -8.98 -23.94
CA LEU A 131 12.77 -8.73 -25.24
C LEU A 131 11.29 -9.09 -25.21
N ALA A 132 10.91 -10.19 -24.56
CA ALA A 132 9.52 -10.59 -24.42
C ALA A 132 8.71 -9.59 -23.57
N TRP A 133 9.24 -9.18 -22.41
CA TRP A 133 8.62 -8.14 -21.57
C TRP A 133 8.43 -6.82 -22.32
N SER A 134 9.44 -6.38 -23.08
CA SER A 134 9.37 -5.18 -23.92
C SER A 134 8.23 -5.26 -24.96
N LEU A 135 8.02 -6.44 -25.58
CA LEU A 135 6.93 -6.63 -26.54
C LEU A 135 5.55 -6.66 -25.86
N PHE A 136 5.42 -7.27 -24.68
CA PHE A 136 4.17 -7.20 -23.91
C PHE A 136 3.80 -5.75 -23.58
N ALA A 137 4.75 -4.94 -23.08
CA ALA A 137 4.52 -3.53 -22.81
C ALA A 137 4.15 -2.72 -24.08
N LYS A 138 4.87 -2.94 -25.19
CA LYS A 138 4.56 -2.30 -26.49
C LYS A 138 3.17 -2.66 -27.01
N MET A 139 2.72 -3.89 -26.77
CA MET A 139 1.38 -4.39 -27.10
C MET A 139 0.34 -4.09 -26.01
N GLN A 140 0.65 -3.25 -25.03
CA GLN A 140 -0.29 -2.85 -23.96
C GLN A 140 -0.83 -4.04 -23.15
N VAL A 141 -0.01 -5.07 -22.97
CA VAL A 141 -0.29 -6.20 -22.07
C VAL A 141 0.42 -5.95 -20.74
N PRO A 142 -0.29 -5.88 -19.61
CA PRO A 142 0.33 -5.61 -18.31
C PRO A 142 1.27 -6.76 -17.93
N GLY A 143 2.57 -6.46 -17.82
CA GLY A 143 3.62 -7.42 -17.50
C GLY A 143 4.69 -6.79 -16.60
N SER A 144 5.64 -7.61 -16.14
CA SER A 144 6.77 -7.15 -15.33
C SER A 144 7.68 -6.21 -16.11
N ARG A 145 8.12 -5.13 -15.46
CA ARG A 145 9.29 -4.36 -15.90
C ARG A 145 10.54 -5.22 -15.77
N SER A 146 11.54 -4.95 -16.62
CA SER A 146 12.83 -5.64 -16.53
C SER A 146 13.98 -4.82 -17.08
N ASN A 147 15.16 -4.98 -16.47
CA ASN A 147 16.43 -4.44 -16.95
C ASN A 147 17.60 -5.37 -16.60
N HIS A 148 18.77 -5.11 -17.18
CA HIS A 148 20.00 -5.83 -16.89
C HIS A 148 20.74 -5.20 -15.72
N VAL A 149 21.26 -6.03 -14.81
CA VAL A 149 22.03 -5.58 -13.65
C VAL A 149 23.27 -6.45 -13.44
N ASP A 150 24.33 -5.84 -12.91
CA ASP A 150 25.52 -6.55 -12.44
C ASP A 150 25.34 -6.93 -10.97
N VAL A 151 25.39 -8.23 -10.66
CA VAL A 151 25.20 -8.72 -9.29
C VAL A 151 26.53 -9.02 -8.64
N TYR A 152 26.71 -8.52 -7.42
CA TYR A 152 27.83 -8.81 -6.55
C TYR A 152 27.32 -9.41 -5.24
N ILE A 153 27.95 -10.48 -4.76
CA ILE A 153 27.69 -11.02 -3.42
C ILE A 153 29.02 -11.06 -2.67
N ASN A 154 29.07 -10.47 -1.48
CA ASN A 154 30.27 -10.37 -0.66
C ASN A 154 31.49 -9.83 -1.44
N ASN A 155 31.26 -8.74 -2.19
CA ASN A 155 32.22 -8.05 -3.06
C ASN A 155 32.79 -8.89 -4.23
N GLN A 156 32.22 -10.07 -4.49
CA GLN A 156 32.58 -10.88 -5.65
C GLN A 156 31.55 -10.68 -6.75
N TYR A 157 32.00 -10.56 -8.00
CA TYR A 157 31.09 -10.49 -9.15
C TYR A 157 30.47 -11.86 -9.41
N TYR A 158 29.14 -11.93 -9.41
CA TYR A 158 28.36 -13.15 -9.65
C TYR A 158 27.84 -13.25 -11.09
N GLY A 159 28.03 -12.20 -11.88
CA GLY A 159 27.68 -12.15 -13.29
C GLY A 159 26.63 -11.09 -13.62
N LEU A 160 26.25 -11.08 -14.89
CA LEU A 160 25.16 -10.30 -15.45
C LEU A 160 23.84 -11.03 -15.20
N TYR A 161 22.81 -10.31 -14.76
CA TYR A 161 21.47 -10.82 -14.42
C TYR A 161 20.40 -9.96 -15.10
N ILE A 162 19.17 -10.49 -15.19
CA ILE A 162 17.98 -9.67 -15.43
C ILE A 162 17.29 -9.42 -14.08
N ASN A 163 17.08 -8.16 -13.73
CA ASN A 163 16.15 -7.77 -12.69
C ASN A 163 14.73 -7.77 -13.27
N VAL A 164 13.82 -8.54 -12.68
CA VAL A 164 12.42 -8.65 -13.10
C VAL A 164 11.50 -8.29 -11.94
N GLU A 165 10.60 -7.34 -12.20
CA GLU A 165 9.58 -6.91 -11.24
C GLU A 165 8.73 -8.07 -10.74
N HIS A 166 8.53 -8.14 -9.42
CA HIS A 166 7.70 -9.16 -8.81
C HIS A 166 6.20 -8.90 -9.08
N VAL A 167 5.41 -9.96 -9.23
CA VAL A 167 3.97 -9.87 -9.45
C VAL A 167 3.27 -10.21 -8.13
N ASP A 168 2.74 -9.19 -7.48
CA ASP A 168 2.06 -9.22 -6.18
C ASP A 168 0.96 -8.12 -6.12
N GLU A 169 0.48 -7.79 -4.93
CA GLU A 169 -0.53 -6.75 -4.72
C GLU A 169 -0.07 -5.35 -5.17
N GLU A 170 1.23 -5.05 -5.07
CA GLU A 170 1.79 -3.76 -5.49
C GLU A 170 1.89 -3.67 -7.01
N PHE A 171 2.18 -4.81 -7.66
CA PHE A 171 2.11 -4.92 -9.12
C PHE A 171 0.70 -4.61 -9.64
N VAL A 172 -0.35 -5.20 -9.05
CA VAL A 172 -1.72 -4.96 -9.51
C VAL A 172 -2.22 -3.57 -9.12
N GLU A 173 -1.86 -3.05 -7.94
CA GLU A 173 -2.20 -1.68 -7.53
C GLU A 173 -1.63 -0.66 -8.51
N SER A 174 -0.35 -0.77 -8.82
CA SER A 174 0.31 0.14 -9.75
C SER A 174 -0.25 0.09 -11.17
N ARG A 175 -0.85 -1.03 -11.60
CA ARG A 175 -1.39 -1.18 -12.96
C ARG A 175 -2.88 -0.92 -13.04
N PHE A 176 -3.66 -1.31 -12.05
CA PHE A 176 -5.12 -1.25 -12.12
C PHE A 176 -5.73 -0.25 -11.15
N ASP A 177 -4.90 0.51 -10.43
CA ASP A 177 -5.32 1.50 -9.42
C ASP A 177 -6.13 0.85 -8.28
N ASN A 178 -5.93 -0.46 -8.08
CA ASN A 178 -6.51 -1.26 -7.01
C ASN A 178 -5.82 -2.60 -6.83
N LYS A 179 -5.91 -3.15 -5.60
CA LYS A 179 -5.34 -4.46 -5.22
C LYS A 179 -6.31 -5.38 -4.48
N PHE A 180 -7.61 -5.09 -4.55
CA PHE A 180 -8.61 -5.81 -3.76
C PHE A 180 -9.09 -7.11 -4.42
N GLY A 181 -8.79 -7.30 -5.71
CA GLY A 181 -9.14 -8.48 -6.47
C GLY A 181 -8.33 -9.73 -6.09
N ASN A 182 -8.86 -10.90 -6.42
CA ASN A 182 -8.11 -12.16 -6.33
C ASN A 182 -7.05 -12.22 -7.45
N LEU A 183 -5.80 -12.39 -7.06
CA LEU A 183 -4.67 -12.63 -7.95
C LEU A 183 -4.28 -14.10 -7.84
N TYR A 184 -4.42 -14.85 -8.93
CA TYR A 184 -4.05 -16.25 -9.02
C TYR A 184 -2.75 -16.40 -9.78
N LYS A 185 -1.75 -17.00 -9.14
CA LYS A 185 -0.58 -17.53 -9.83
C LYS A 185 -0.95 -18.88 -10.45
N CYS A 186 -0.83 -18.99 -11.76
CA CYS A 186 -1.20 -20.17 -12.51
C CYS A 186 0.06 -20.89 -13.02
N LEU A 187 0.33 -22.04 -12.42
CA LEU A 187 1.45 -22.91 -12.75
C LEU A 187 0.96 -24.22 -13.39
N TYR A 188 1.87 -24.99 -13.97
CA TYR A 188 1.54 -26.30 -14.51
C TYR A 188 0.80 -27.16 -13.47
N PRO A 189 -0.35 -27.79 -13.81
CA PRO A 189 -0.96 -27.92 -15.14
C PRO A 189 -2.20 -27.03 -15.40
N ALA A 190 -2.21 -25.75 -15.01
CA ALA A 190 -3.35 -24.81 -15.13
C ALA A 190 -3.85 -24.59 -16.58
N ASN A 191 -4.74 -25.46 -17.07
CA ASN A 191 -5.22 -25.48 -18.45
C ASN A 191 -6.52 -24.72 -18.71
N LEU A 192 -7.20 -24.27 -17.66
CA LEU A 192 -8.53 -23.63 -17.68
C LEU A 192 -9.65 -24.58 -18.13
N SER A 193 -9.52 -25.88 -17.85
CA SER A 193 -10.63 -26.83 -17.95
C SER A 193 -11.54 -26.76 -16.73
N TYR A 194 -12.84 -26.97 -16.93
CA TYR A 194 -13.80 -26.97 -15.83
C TYR A 194 -13.73 -28.29 -15.04
N LEU A 195 -13.40 -28.18 -13.75
CA LEU A 195 -13.19 -29.33 -12.86
C LEU A 195 -14.40 -29.61 -11.94
N GLY A 196 -15.38 -28.69 -11.90
CA GLY A 196 -16.52 -28.76 -11.00
C GLY A 196 -16.64 -27.50 -10.15
N THR A 197 -17.39 -27.58 -9.05
CA THR A 197 -17.57 -26.46 -8.12
C THR A 197 -16.70 -26.58 -6.86
N ASN A 198 -15.89 -27.63 -6.75
CA ASN A 198 -15.03 -27.86 -5.61
C ASN A 198 -13.69 -27.14 -5.81
N GLU A 199 -13.42 -26.16 -4.96
CA GLU A 199 -12.24 -25.28 -5.03
C GLU A 199 -10.91 -26.04 -4.90
N ASN A 200 -10.90 -27.14 -4.13
CA ASN A 200 -9.72 -27.98 -3.97
C ASN A 200 -9.27 -28.62 -5.28
N ASP A 201 -10.19 -28.85 -6.23
CA ASP A 201 -9.81 -29.39 -7.53
C ASP A 201 -8.96 -28.37 -8.31
N TYR A 202 -9.20 -27.08 -8.14
CA TYR A 202 -8.40 -26.02 -8.76
C TYR A 202 -7.07 -25.82 -8.04
N LYS A 203 -7.07 -25.78 -6.69
CA LYS A 203 -5.84 -25.71 -5.88
C LYS A 203 -4.85 -26.81 -6.24
N ASN A 204 -5.36 -28.04 -6.41
CA ASN A 204 -4.55 -29.21 -6.77
C ASN A 204 -4.14 -29.27 -8.26
N ASN A 205 -4.61 -28.33 -9.09
CA ASN A 205 -4.34 -28.29 -10.54
C ASN A 205 -3.69 -26.96 -10.99
N GLY A 206 -2.84 -26.39 -10.13
CA GLY A 206 -1.93 -25.32 -10.50
C GLY A 206 -2.47 -23.89 -10.34
N TYR A 207 -3.57 -23.71 -9.62
CA TYR A 207 -4.14 -22.39 -9.30
C TYR A 207 -3.86 -22.00 -7.85
N GLU A 208 -2.87 -21.13 -7.65
CA GLU A 208 -2.46 -20.64 -6.33
C GLU A 208 -2.99 -19.21 -6.12
N LEU A 209 -3.87 -19.02 -5.13
CA LEU A 209 -4.34 -17.71 -4.74
C LEU A 209 -3.21 -16.94 -4.02
N HIS A 210 -2.87 -15.75 -4.51
CA HIS A 210 -1.73 -14.96 -4.08
C HIS A 210 -2.11 -13.69 -3.30
N THR A 211 -3.31 -13.16 -3.53
CA THR A 211 -3.93 -12.09 -2.72
C THR A 211 -5.22 -12.58 -2.09
N ASN A 212 -5.71 -11.94 -1.03
CA ASN A 212 -6.91 -12.37 -0.29
C ASN A 212 -6.83 -13.82 0.25
N VAL A 213 -5.61 -14.32 0.53
CA VAL A 213 -5.36 -15.72 0.91
C VAL A 213 -6.17 -16.19 2.12
N ASP A 214 -6.44 -15.31 3.08
CA ASP A 214 -7.23 -15.63 4.28
C ASP A 214 -8.70 -15.92 3.97
N LYS A 215 -9.24 -15.37 2.88
CA LYS A 215 -10.61 -15.67 2.44
C LYS A 215 -10.70 -17.03 1.76
N ASP A 216 -9.62 -17.44 1.09
CA ASP A 216 -9.49 -18.74 0.41
C ASP A 216 -10.66 -19.06 -0.54
N ASP A 217 -11.20 -18.03 -1.23
CA ASP A 217 -12.40 -18.11 -2.07
C ASP A 217 -12.05 -18.13 -3.56
N TYR A 218 -12.31 -19.27 -4.20
CA TYR A 218 -12.04 -19.51 -5.63
C TYR A 218 -13.28 -19.35 -6.54
N SER A 219 -14.40 -18.85 -6.01
CA SER A 219 -15.69 -18.84 -6.71
C SER A 219 -15.68 -18.03 -8.01
N ASP A 220 -14.93 -16.94 -8.07
CA ASP A 220 -14.75 -16.11 -9.26
C ASP A 220 -14.02 -16.86 -10.38
N LEU A 221 -12.91 -17.54 -10.07
CA LEU A 221 -12.13 -18.36 -10.99
C LEU A 221 -12.97 -19.51 -11.53
N ILE A 222 -13.72 -20.19 -10.65
CA ILE A 222 -14.64 -21.27 -11.04
C ILE A 222 -15.71 -20.72 -11.99
N ASN A 223 -16.29 -19.56 -11.70
CA ASN A 223 -17.30 -18.95 -12.56
C ASN A 223 -16.72 -18.59 -13.95
N PHE A 224 -15.53 -18.02 -14.01
CA PHE A 224 -14.83 -17.74 -15.26
C PHE A 224 -14.59 -19.01 -16.08
N ILE A 225 -13.96 -20.02 -15.48
CA ILE A 225 -13.64 -21.28 -16.15
C ILE A 225 -14.92 -22.02 -16.59
N LYS A 226 -15.94 -22.05 -15.74
CA LYS A 226 -17.25 -22.64 -16.08
C LYS A 226 -17.90 -21.94 -17.26
N THR A 227 -17.90 -20.61 -17.27
CA THR A 227 -18.50 -19.81 -18.34
C THR A 227 -17.76 -20.02 -19.67
N LEU A 228 -16.43 -20.00 -19.62
CA LEU A 228 -15.58 -20.33 -20.78
C LEU A 228 -15.91 -21.72 -21.34
N ASN A 229 -15.94 -22.74 -20.49
CA ASN A 229 -16.11 -24.13 -20.92
C ASN A 229 -17.54 -24.45 -21.39
N ASN A 230 -18.57 -23.81 -20.81
CA ASN A 230 -19.97 -24.05 -21.18
C ASN A 230 -20.45 -23.19 -22.37
N SER A 231 -19.72 -22.15 -22.75
CA SER A 231 -20.09 -21.32 -23.91
C SER A 231 -19.83 -22.03 -25.23
N THR A 232 -20.78 -21.96 -26.16
CA THR A 232 -20.60 -22.38 -27.55
C THR A 232 -19.89 -21.29 -28.36
N SER A 233 -19.36 -21.59 -29.55
CA SER A 233 -18.70 -20.56 -30.38
C SER A 233 -19.60 -19.34 -30.65
N SER A 234 -20.91 -19.53 -30.85
CA SER A 234 -21.87 -18.42 -31.08
C SER A 234 -22.23 -17.63 -29.83
N THR A 235 -22.19 -18.26 -28.65
CA THR A 235 -22.55 -17.63 -27.37
C THR A 235 -21.34 -17.16 -26.57
N LEU A 236 -20.13 -17.50 -27.01
CA LEU A 236 -18.89 -17.14 -26.33
C LEU A 236 -18.76 -15.63 -26.13
N PRO A 237 -18.97 -14.76 -27.14
CA PRO A 237 -18.75 -13.33 -26.93
C PRO A 237 -19.64 -12.69 -25.88
N GLN A 238 -20.95 -12.94 -25.98
CA GLN A 238 -21.92 -12.42 -25.00
C GLN A 238 -21.69 -12.95 -23.58
N ASN A 239 -21.09 -14.13 -23.41
CA ASN A 239 -20.90 -14.75 -22.10
C ASN A 239 -19.54 -14.41 -21.47
N ILE A 240 -18.48 -14.28 -22.27
CA ILE A 240 -17.10 -14.15 -21.77
C ILE A 240 -16.66 -12.69 -21.62
N GLU A 241 -17.06 -11.80 -22.54
CA GLU A 241 -16.64 -10.39 -22.52
C GLU A 241 -17.07 -9.61 -21.26
N PRO A 242 -18.22 -9.93 -20.61
CA PRO A 242 -18.56 -9.30 -19.34
C PRO A 242 -17.64 -9.66 -18.17
N ILE A 243 -16.92 -10.78 -18.23
CA ILE A 243 -16.14 -11.33 -17.10
C ILE A 243 -14.66 -11.55 -17.40
N PHE A 244 -14.20 -11.24 -18.62
CA PHE A 244 -12.81 -11.44 -19.04
C PHE A 244 -12.40 -10.39 -20.06
N ASN A 245 -11.20 -9.83 -19.89
CA ASN A 245 -10.61 -8.90 -20.84
C ASN A 245 -10.08 -9.65 -22.08
N ILE A 246 -10.99 -9.94 -23.02
CA ILE A 246 -10.67 -10.73 -24.22
C ILE A 246 -9.61 -10.06 -25.08
N ASN A 247 -9.64 -8.73 -25.21
CA ASN A 247 -8.71 -8.01 -26.08
C ASN A 247 -7.30 -7.96 -25.48
N GLY A 248 -7.19 -7.79 -24.16
CA GLY A 248 -5.92 -7.94 -23.44
C GLY A 248 -5.31 -9.33 -23.64
N PHE A 249 -6.12 -10.38 -23.56
CA PHE A 249 -5.67 -11.75 -23.85
C PHE A 249 -5.26 -11.96 -25.31
N LEU A 250 -5.98 -11.39 -26.28
CA LEU A 250 -5.61 -11.52 -27.70
C LEU A 250 -4.25 -10.86 -28.01
N ARG A 251 -3.94 -9.73 -27.37
CA ARG A 251 -2.60 -9.10 -27.46
C ARG A 251 -1.54 -9.95 -26.76
N TYR A 252 -1.85 -10.50 -25.59
CA TYR A 252 -0.97 -11.46 -24.89
C TYR A 252 -0.65 -12.65 -25.80
N LEU A 253 -1.68 -13.27 -26.39
CA LEU A 253 -1.56 -14.43 -27.25
C LEU A 253 -0.73 -14.12 -28.50
N ALA A 254 -0.87 -12.91 -29.07
CA ALA A 254 -0.05 -12.49 -30.20
C ALA A 254 1.44 -12.45 -29.83
N VAL A 255 1.79 -11.92 -28.65
CA VAL A 255 3.19 -11.88 -28.17
C VAL A 255 3.68 -13.28 -27.78
N GLU A 256 2.88 -14.09 -27.09
CA GLU A 256 3.22 -15.49 -26.74
C GLU A 256 3.59 -16.29 -28.00
N ILE A 257 2.72 -16.26 -29.01
CA ILE A 257 2.88 -16.97 -30.28
C ILE A 257 4.02 -16.39 -31.10
N PHE A 258 4.22 -15.07 -31.11
CA PHE A 258 5.34 -14.44 -31.83
C PHE A 258 6.69 -14.78 -31.19
N THR A 259 6.81 -14.72 -29.88
CA THR A 259 8.06 -15.03 -29.18
C THR A 259 8.35 -16.53 -29.14
N GLY A 260 7.35 -17.35 -29.44
CA GLY A 260 7.45 -18.80 -29.37
C GLY A 260 7.54 -19.30 -27.94
N HIS A 261 6.88 -18.60 -27.03
CA HIS A 261 6.85 -18.96 -25.62
C HIS A 261 6.03 -20.24 -25.41
N TRP A 262 6.65 -21.39 -25.60
CA TRP A 262 5.96 -22.68 -25.52
C TRP A 262 5.66 -23.08 -24.07
N ASP A 263 6.37 -22.54 -23.06
CA ASP A 263 6.12 -22.85 -21.65
C ASP A 263 4.96 -22.03 -21.05
N ALA A 264 4.36 -21.15 -21.84
CA ALA A 264 3.16 -20.41 -21.44
C ALA A 264 1.88 -21.23 -21.56
N TYR A 265 0.75 -20.58 -21.26
CA TYR A 265 -0.57 -21.17 -21.23
C TYR A 265 -0.93 -21.92 -22.51
N SER A 266 -0.78 -21.28 -23.68
CA SER A 266 -1.39 -21.78 -24.91
C SER A 266 -0.78 -23.09 -25.40
N PHE A 267 0.47 -23.39 -25.04
CA PHE A 267 1.09 -24.68 -25.35
C PHE A 267 1.27 -25.58 -24.12
N ASN A 268 1.86 -25.13 -23.00
CA ASN A 268 2.19 -25.99 -21.85
C ASN A 268 1.28 -25.88 -20.61
N LYS A 269 0.29 -24.95 -20.58
CA LYS A 269 -0.63 -24.72 -19.43
C LYS A 269 0.05 -24.11 -18.20
N ASN A 270 1.04 -23.26 -18.41
CA ASN A 270 1.91 -22.79 -17.34
C ASN A 270 2.21 -21.29 -17.51
N ASN A 271 2.89 -20.69 -16.54
CA ASN A 271 3.50 -19.36 -16.60
C ASN A 271 2.53 -18.20 -16.93
N PHE A 272 1.48 -18.04 -16.13
CA PHE A 272 0.62 -16.85 -16.18
C PHE A 272 0.03 -16.50 -14.81
N TYR A 273 -0.50 -15.28 -14.68
CA TYR A 273 -1.39 -14.91 -13.59
C TYR A 273 -2.78 -14.55 -14.13
N LEU A 274 -3.80 -14.72 -13.29
CA LEU A 274 -5.14 -14.20 -13.50
C LEU A 274 -5.48 -13.22 -12.38
N TYR A 275 -5.84 -12.00 -12.71
CA TYR A 275 -6.30 -11.01 -11.73
C TYR A 275 -7.78 -10.71 -11.95
N ASN A 276 -8.63 -10.99 -10.96
CA ASN A 276 -10.04 -10.57 -11.02
C ASN A 276 -10.15 -9.10 -10.62
N ASN A 277 -10.24 -8.20 -11.60
CA ASN A 277 -10.25 -6.76 -11.35
C ASN A 277 -11.64 -6.30 -10.85
N PRO A 278 -11.79 -5.91 -9.58
CA PRO A 278 -13.08 -5.52 -9.00
C PRO A 278 -13.69 -4.26 -9.64
N TYR A 279 -12.88 -3.37 -10.23
CA TYR A 279 -13.40 -2.17 -10.89
C TYR A 279 -14.09 -2.47 -12.22
N THR A 280 -13.58 -3.44 -12.98
CA THR A 280 -14.15 -3.82 -14.28
C THR A 280 -15.08 -5.04 -14.16
N GLY A 281 -14.96 -5.82 -13.09
CA GLY A 281 -15.59 -7.13 -12.93
C GLY A 281 -15.02 -8.20 -13.88
N LYS A 282 -13.88 -7.94 -14.50
CA LYS A 282 -13.26 -8.80 -15.51
C LYS A 282 -11.95 -9.41 -14.99
N PHE A 283 -11.69 -10.64 -15.38
CA PHE A 283 -10.36 -11.23 -15.27
C PHE A 283 -9.39 -10.60 -16.28
N GLU A 284 -8.21 -10.24 -15.80
CA GLU A 284 -7.05 -9.81 -16.56
C GLU A 284 -6.04 -10.97 -16.68
N PHE A 285 -5.49 -11.18 -17.87
CA PHE A 285 -4.50 -12.23 -18.12
C PHE A 285 -3.10 -11.61 -18.14
N LEU A 286 -2.20 -12.07 -17.26
CA LEU A 286 -0.89 -11.47 -17.06
C LEU A 286 0.23 -12.47 -17.41
N PRO A 287 1.28 -12.07 -18.17
CA PRO A 287 2.39 -12.95 -18.47
C PRO A 287 3.23 -13.26 -17.23
N TYR A 288 3.86 -14.42 -17.21
CA TYR A 288 4.89 -14.78 -16.24
C TYR A 288 6.01 -15.58 -16.92
N ASP A 289 7.18 -15.60 -16.30
CA ASP A 289 8.33 -16.48 -16.62
C ASP A 289 8.57 -16.71 -18.13
N VAL A 290 9.08 -15.67 -18.81
CA VAL A 290 9.15 -15.56 -20.28
C VAL A 290 10.55 -15.86 -20.85
N ASP A 291 11.31 -16.71 -20.16
CA ASP A 291 12.69 -17.09 -20.49
C ASP A 291 12.77 -18.04 -21.70
N ASN A 292 11.82 -18.98 -21.83
CA ASN A 292 11.76 -19.97 -22.91
C ASN A 292 11.15 -19.40 -24.20
N THR A 293 11.82 -18.39 -24.78
CA THR A 293 11.38 -17.63 -25.96
C THR A 293 12.46 -17.55 -27.04
N PHE A 294 12.13 -16.99 -28.20
CA PHE A 294 13.05 -16.67 -29.30
C PHE A 294 13.98 -17.83 -29.71
N GLY A 295 13.39 -19.01 -29.89
CA GLY A 295 14.09 -20.18 -30.42
C GLY A 295 14.73 -21.10 -29.40
N ILE A 296 14.41 -20.92 -28.12
CA ILE A 296 14.60 -21.96 -27.10
C ILE A 296 13.56 -23.08 -27.31
N ASP A 297 14.01 -24.33 -27.42
CA ASP A 297 13.17 -25.50 -27.68
C ASP A 297 13.72 -26.76 -26.99
N TRP A 298 12.83 -27.43 -26.26
CA TRP A 298 13.10 -28.72 -25.61
C TRP A 298 12.30 -29.89 -26.21
N PHE A 299 11.45 -29.63 -27.20
CA PHE A 299 10.51 -30.60 -27.75
C PHE A 299 10.89 -31.09 -29.15
N GLY A 300 11.91 -30.51 -29.77
CA GLY A 300 12.22 -30.75 -31.18
C GLY A 300 11.17 -30.14 -32.11
N ILE A 301 10.48 -29.09 -31.66
CA ILE A 301 9.45 -28.38 -32.42
C ILE A 301 10.04 -27.10 -32.98
N ASP A 302 9.80 -26.84 -34.27
CA ASP A 302 10.16 -25.56 -34.88
C ASP A 302 9.11 -24.49 -34.54
N TRP A 303 9.35 -23.77 -33.43
CA TRP A 303 8.55 -22.63 -32.99
C TRP A 303 8.60 -21.43 -33.95
N GLY A 304 9.63 -21.35 -34.81
CA GLY A 304 9.77 -20.29 -35.79
C GLY A 304 8.73 -20.38 -36.89
N THR A 305 8.36 -21.60 -37.30
CA THR A 305 7.44 -21.83 -38.43
C THR A 305 6.09 -22.42 -38.05
N ARG A 306 5.88 -22.80 -36.78
CA ARG A 306 4.61 -23.35 -36.26
C ARG A 306 3.40 -22.47 -36.60
N ASN A 307 2.27 -23.12 -36.86
CA ASN A 307 1.05 -22.44 -37.27
C ASN A 307 0.48 -21.53 -36.15
N ILE A 308 0.11 -20.29 -36.47
CA ILE A 308 -0.40 -19.29 -35.51
C ILE A 308 -1.84 -19.55 -35.08
N TYR A 309 -2.64 -20.25 -35.89
CA TYR A 309 -4.05 -20.58 -35.60
C TYR A 309 -4.23 -21.97 -35.01
N SER A 310 -3.18 -22.79 -34.95
CA SER A 310 -3.17 -24.10 -34.29
C SER A 310 -1.92 -24.24 -33.40
N TRP A 311 -1.69 -23.21 -32.58
CA TRP A 311 -0.51 -23.11 -31.73
C TRP A 311 -0.49 -24.17 -30.60
N TRP A 312 -1.64 -24.49 -30.01
CA TRP A 312 -1.73 -25.36 -28.83
C TRP A 312 -1.31 -26.81 -29.12
N ALA A 313 -1.03 -27.55 -28.04
CA ALA A 313 -0.83 -29.00 -28.10
C ALA A 313 -2.15 -29.71 -28.41
N ASP A 314 -2.24 -30.43 -29.52
CA ASP A 314 -3.48 -31.04 -30.03
C ASP A 314 -3.89 -32.32 -29.29
N TRP A 315 -3.04 -32.84 -28.40
CA TRP A 315 -3.32 -34.01 -27.55
C TRP A 315 -3.88 -33.66 -26.17
N GLU A 316 -4.07 -32.37 -25.85
CA GLU A 316 -4.63 -31.92 -24.58
C GLU A 316 -5.50 -30.66 -24.73
N ASP A 317 -6.41 -30.46 -23.78
CA ASP A 317 -7.30 -29.31 -23.80
C ASP A 317 -6.59 -27.99 -23.48
N ARG A 318 -6.87 -26.96 -24.28
CA ARG A 318 -6.57 -25.53 -24.00
C ARG A 318 -7.82 -24.69 -24.25
N PRO A 319 -8.86 -24.79 -23.39
CA PRO A 319 -10.19 -24.26 -23.71
C PRO A 319 -10.21 -22.77 -24.05
N LEU A 320 -9.36 -21.95 -23.43
CA LEU A 320 -9.33 -20.51 -23.72
C LEU A 320 -8.81 -20.26 -25.14
N THR A 321 -7.60 -20.72 -25.45
CA THR A 321 -6.98 -20.51 -26.77
C THR A 321 -7.77 -21.21 -27.88
N SER A 322 -8.19 -22.45 -27.67
CA SER A 322 -8.88 -23.23 -28.71
C SER A 322 -10.26 -22.64 -29.05
N LYS A 323 -11.04 -22.20 -28.05
CA LYS A 323 -12.36 -21.60 -28.30
C LYS A 323 -12.26 -20.22 -28.92
N ILE A 324 -11.32 -19.40 -28.45
CA ILE A 324 -11.10 -18.05 -28.98
C ILE A 324 -10.67 -18.11 -30.44
N LEU A 325 -9.66 -18.92 -30.78
CA LEU A 325 -9.19 -19.02 -32.17
C LEU A 325 -10.17 -19.78 -33.08
N SER A 326 -11.11 -20.55 -32.53
CA SER A 326 -12.21 -21.17 -33.30
C SER A 326 -13.41 -20.24 -33.51
N ASN A 327 -13.46 -19.09 -32.85
CA ASN A 327 -14.48 -18.07 -33.08
C ASN A 327 -13.96 -17.06 -34.10
N GLN A 328 -14.69 -16.84 -35.20
CA GLN A 328 -14.21 -16.01 -36.30
C GLN A 328 -13.94 -14.56 -35.89
N VAL A 329 -14.82 -13.94 -35.08
CA VAL A 329 -14.65 -12.55 -34.62
C VAL A 329 -13.34 -12.39 -33.85
N TYR A 330 -13.03 -13.34 -32.96
CA TYR A 330 -11.79 -13.29 -32.19
C TYR A 330 -10.56 -13.69 -32.99
N ARG A 331 -10.71 -14.59 -33.96
CA ARG A 331 -9.63 -14.94 -34.89
C ARG A 331 -9.25 -13.74 -35.75
N ASP A 332 -10.20 -12.94 -36.21
CA ASP A 332 -9.95 -11.72 -36.98
C ASP A 332 -9.26 -10.64 -36.12
N ARG A 333 -9.74 -10.43 -34.88
CA ARG A 333 -9.06 -9.55 -33.91
C ARG A 333 -7.64 -10.02 -33.56
N PHE A 334 -7.44 -11.32 -33.40
CA PHE A 334 -6.10 -11.90 -33.22
C PHE A 334 -5.19 -11.61 -34.42
N SER A 335 -5.67 -11.84 -35.65
CA SER A 335 -4.92 -11.53 -36.87
C SER A 335 -4.54 -10.05 -36.94
N PHE A 336 -5.46 -9.16 -36.56
CA PHE A 336 -5.22 -7.73 -36.49
C PHE A 336 -4.08 -7.39 -35.51
N PHE A 337 -4.14 -7.86 -34.25
CA PHE A 337 -3.09 -7.60 -33.27
C PHE A 337 -1.75 -8.27 -33.61
N MET A 338 -1.78 -9.47 -34.19
CA MET A 338 -0.58 -10.14 -34.69
C MET A 338 0.07 -9.35 -35.83
N ASN A 339 -0.73 -8.79 -36.75
CA ASN A 339 -0.22 -7.93 -37.81
C ASN A 339 0.35 -6.62 -37.25
N GLU A 340 -0.31 -5.98 -36.29
CA GLU A 340 0.24 -4.81 -35.59
C GLU A 340 1.62 -5.14 -34.99
N LEU A 341 1.72 -6.24 -34.24
CA LEU A 341 2.97 -6.69 -33.62
C LEU A 341 4.11 -6.80 -34.65
N VAL A 342 3.92 -7.56 -35.73
CA VAL A 342 5.01 -7.84 -36.70
C VAL A 342 5.31 -6.68 -37.65
N THR A 343 4.38 -5.74 -37.84
CA THR A 343 4.58 -4.58 -38.73
C THR A 343 5.16 -3.39 -37.99
N ARG A 344 4.73 -3.16 -36.74
CA ARG A 344 5.07 -1.96 -35.96
C ARG A 344 6.21 -2.19 -34.98
N TYR A 345 6.15 -3.25 -34.17
CA TYR A 345 7.02 -3.42 -33.01
C TYR A 345 8.13 -4.45 -33.22
N ALA A 346 7.83 -5.55 -33.90
CA ALA A 346 8.74 -6.65 -34.21
C ALA A 346 9.22 -6.65 -35.67
N ASN A 347 9.10 -5.50 -36.36
CA ASN A 347 9.64 -5.34 -37.70
C ASN A 347 11.17 -5.53 -37.66
N PRO A 348 11.75 -6.49 -38.43
CA PRO A 348 13.14 -6.89 -38.26
C PRO A 348 14.16 -5.74 -38.30
N THR A 349 13.99 -4.75 -39.19
CA THR A 349 14.98 -3.67 -39.35
C THR A 349 15.12 -2.82 -38.08
N PRO A 350 14.08 -2.11 -37.60
CA PRO A 350 14.19 -1.34 -36.37
C PRO A 350 14.40 -2.21 -35.13
N TYR A 351 13.80 -3.41 -35.10
CA TYR A 351 13.89 -4.28 -33.93
C TYR A 351 15.30 -4.88 -33.76
N PHE A 352 16.01 -5.19 -34.84
CA PHE A 352 17.40 -5.64 -34.76
C PHE A 352 18.34 -4.52 -34.29
N ALA A 353 18.07 -3.26 -34.66
CA ALA A 353 18.84 -2.13 -34.15
C ALA A 353 18.64 -1.95 -32.63
N GLU A 354 17.43 -2.16 -32.11
CA GLU A 354 17.15 -2.19 -30.67
C GLU A 354 17.92 -3.32 -29.97
N ILE A 355 17.86 -4.54 -30.51
CA ILE A 355 18.59 -5.71 -30.00
C ILE A 355 20.10 -5.47 -29.97
N ASP A 356 20.67 -4.88 -31.03
CA ASP A 356 22.10 -4.54 -31.09
C ASP A 356 22.47 -3.45 -30.09
N GLY A 357 21.57 -2.48 -29.86
CA GLY A 357 21.72 -1.47 -28.82
C GLY A 357 21.80 -2.08 -27.42
N ILE A 358 20.92 -3.03 -27.10
CA ILE A 358 20.95 -3.76 -25.82
C ILE A 358 22.23 -4.58 -25.71
N LYS A 359 22.56 -5.39 -26.74
CA LYS A 359 23.78 -6.21 -26.77
C LYS A 359 25.04 -5.38 -26.50
N SER A 360 25.14 -4.21 -27.14
CA SER A 360 26.27 -3.29 -26.97
C SER A 360 26.40 -2.80 -25.51
N LYS A 361 25.27 -2.42 -24.88
CA LYS A 361 25.26 -1.96 -23.48
C LYS A 361 25.73 -3.03 -22.50
N ILE A 362 25.29 -4.28 -22.68
CA ILE A 362 25.60 -5.38 -21.77
C ILE A 362 26.94 -6.07 -22.07
N ASN A 363 27.61 -5.72 -23.17
CA ASN A 363 28.75 -6.48 -23.70
C ASN A 363 29.87 -6.70 -22.67
N THR A 364 30.27 -5.63 -21.97
CA THR A 364 31.36 -5.70 -20.97
C THR A 364 30.97 -6.58 -19.78
N SER A 365 29.77 -6.39 -19.23
CA SER A 365 29.25 -7.23 -18.15
C SER A 365 29.14 -8.70 -18.58
N ALA A 366 28.67 -8.93 -19.80
CA ALA A 366 28.58 -10.26 -20.38
C ALA A 366 29.96 -10.92 -20.61
N GLU A 367 31.00 -10.16 -20.94
CA GLU A 367 32.38 -10.68 -21.09
C GLU A 367 32.96 -11.10 -19.73
N ASN A 368 32.66 -10.34 -18.68
CA ASN A 368 33.13 -10.62 -17.32
C ASN A 368 32.37 -11.76 -16.62
N ASP A 369 31.16 -12.08 -17.08
CA ASP A 369 30.31 -13.14 -16.51
C ASP A 369 30.82 -14.52 -16.90
N VAL A 370 31.65 -15.11 -16.04
CA VAL A 370 32.12 -16.50 -16.18
C VAL A 370 31.11 -17.53 -15.69
N TYR A 371 30.10 -17.14 -14.91
CA TYR A 371 29.13 -18.07 -14.32
C TYR A 371 28.21 -18.69 -15.37
N ARG A 372 28.01 -18.04 -16.52
CA ARG A 372 27.27 -18.64 -17.65
C ARG A 372 27.85 -19.96 -18.16
N THR A 373 29.13 -20.21 -17.92
CA THR A 373 29.80 -21.42 -18.39
C THR A 373 29.40 -22.65 -17.57
N LEU A 374 28.82 -22.45 -16.37
CA LEU A 374 28.67 -23.51 -15.38
C LEU A 374 27.59 -24.54 -15.74
N ASP A 375 26.54 -24.14 -16.47
CA ASP A 375 25.42 -25.03 -16.79
C ASP A 375 25.62 -25.75 -18.13
N TYR A 376 25.85 -25.00 -19.21
CA TYR A 376 25.93 -25.55 -20.59
C TYR A 376 27.30 -25.36 -21.25
N GLY A 377 28.29 -24.82 -20.54
CA GLY A 377 29.64 -24.59 -21.08
C GLY A 377 29.74 -23.41 -22.05
N TRP A 378 28.72 -22.56 -22.16
CA TRP A 378 28.72 -21.42 -23.07
C TRP A 378 29.71 -20.36 -22.63
N ASP A 379 30.57 -19.93 -23.53
CA ASP A 379 31.52 -18.85 -23.29
C ASP A 379 31.02 -17.50 -23.84
N PHE A 380 31.89 -16.49 -23.82
CA PHE A 380 31.55 -15.19 -24.40
C PHE A 380 31.41 -15.21 -25.94
N ASN A 381 32.05 -16.15 -26.64
CA ASN A 381 31.85 -16.34 -28.07
C ASN A 381 30.44 -16.88 -28.34
N ASP A 382 29.98 -17.83 -27.53
CA ASP A 382 28.62 -18.36 -27.62
C ASP A 382 27.57 -17.29 -27.31
N PHE A 383 27.79 -16.43 -26.31
CA PHE A 383 26.97 -15.23 -26.11
C PHE A 383 26.86 -14.41 -27.40
N ASN A 384 27.98 -14.13 -28.06
CA ASN A 384 27.99 -13.36 -29.30
C ASN A 384 27.27 -14.05 -30.46
N ARG A 385 27.49 -15.35 -30.62
CA ARG A 385 26.89 -16.20 -31.66
C ARG A 385 25.40 -16.44 -31.44
N SER A 386 24.92 -16.44 -30.19
CA SER A 386 23.51 -16.69 -29.84
C SER A 386 22.51 -15.71 -30.46
N TYR A 387 22.97 -14.58 -30.97
CA TYR A 387 22.16 -13.60 -31.69
C TYR A 387 21.91 -13.99 -33.15
N THR A 388 22.79 -14.80 -33.74
CA THR A 388 22.83 -15.07 -35.19
C THR A 388 22.92 -16.54 -35.55
N GLU A 389 23.17 -17.43 -34.59
CA GLU A 389 23.42 -18.85 -34.81
C GLU A 389 22.65 -19.71 -33.79
N ALA A 390 22.29 -20.91 -34.22
CA ALA A 390 21.89 -21.98 -33.31
C ALA A 390 23.14 -22.53 -32.60
N LEU A 391 23.03 -22.81 -31.29
CA LEU A 391 24.15 -23.29 -30.49
C LEU A 391 24.06 -24.78 -30.12
N GLY A 392 22.97 -25.45 -30.53
CA GLY A 392 22.69 -26.82 -30.12
C GLY A 392 22.00 -26.86 -28.76
N ALA A 393 21.97 -28.04 -28.12
CA ALA A 393 21.15 -28.30 -26.94
C ALA A 393 19.69 -27.82 -27.17
N HIS A 394 19.17 -26.92 -26.35
CA HIS A 394 17.86 -26.30 -26.48
C HIS A 394 17.85 -24.98 -27.28
N VAL A 395 19.00 -24.44 -27.68
CA VAL A 395 19.10 -23.19 -28.44
C VAL A 395 19.08 -23.51 -29.94
N LYS A 396 17.87 -23.68 -30.50
CA LYS A 396 17.67 -24.10 -31.90
C LYS A 396 17.74 -22.97 -32.91
N TYR A 397 17.63 -21.73 -32.45
CA TYR A 397 17.85 -20.53 -33.27
C TYR A 397 18.71 -19.51 -32.54
N GLY A 398 19.44 -18.72 -33.33
CA GLY A 398 19.85 -17.39 -32.89
C GLY A 398 18.66 -16.42 -32.91
N ILE A 399 18.67 -15.41 -32.05
CA ILE A 399 17.52 -14.48 -31.89
C ILE A 399 17.08 -13.84 -33.21
N LYS A 400 18.02 -13.29 -34.01
CA LYS A 400 17.68 -12.60 -35.27
C LYS A 400 17.19 -13.58 -36.36
N PRO A 401 17.84 -14.74 -36.58
CA PRO A 401 17.28 -15.79 -37.43
C PRO A 401 15.87 -16.24 -37.02
N TYR A 402 15.62 -16.41 -35.71
CA TYR A 402 14.30 -16.77 -35.20
C TYR A 402 13.26 -15.73 -35.60
N ILE A 403 13.49 -14.45 -35.27
CA ILE A 403 12.58 -13.35 -35.58
C ILE A 403 12.33 -13.27 -37.09
N THR A 404 13.38 -13.42 -37.91
CA THR A 404 13.24 -13.41 -39.38
C THR A 404 12.33 -14.54 -39.86
N ALA A 405 12.59 -15.78 -39.43
CA ALA A 405 11.78 -16.94 -39.77
C ALA A 405 10.33 -16.75 -39.30
N ARG A 406 10.16 -16.26 -38.07
CA ARG A 406 8.86 -16.08 -37.43
C ARG A 406 8.01 -15.02 -38.08
N VAL A 407 8.57 -13.84 -38.36
CA VAL A 407 7.87 -12.77 -39.10
C VAL A 407 7.47 -13.24 -40.50
N ASN A 408 8.37 -13.94 -41.21
CA ASN A 408 8.04 -14.46 -42.54
C ASN A 408 6.92 -15.52 -42.48
N SER A 409 6.99 -16.43 -41.50
CA SER A 409 5.98 -17.44 -41.26
C SER A 409 4.62 -16.83 -40.94
N ILE A 410 4.58 -15.86 -40.02
CA ILE A 410 3.37 -15.13 -39.64
C ILE A 410 2.77 -14.43 -40.86
N LYS A 411 3.57 -13.67 -41.63
CA LYS A 411 3.10 -12.98 -42.84
C LYS A 411 2.53 -13.91 -43.90
N THR A 412 3.02 -15.15 -43.97
CA THR A 412 2.51 -16.16 -44.91
C THR A 412 1.19 -16.77 -44.43
N GLN A 413 0.99 -16.84 -43.12
CA GLN A 413 -0.19 -17.47 -42.52
C GLN A 413 -1.32 -16.50 -42.22
N LEU A 414 -1.02 -15.21 -42.01
CA LEU A 414 -1.98 -14.19 -41.60
C LEU A 414 -3.17 -14.12 -42.56
N ASP A 415 -4.35 -14.28 -41.98
CA ASP A 415 -5.65 -14.10 -42.62
C ASP A 415 -6.27 -12.81 -42.06
N LEU A 416 -6.15 -11.72 -42.81
CA LEU A 416 -6.63 -10.39 -42.41
C LEU A 416 -8.02 -10.14 -43.00
N ASN A 417 -9.03 -10.28 -42.15
CA ASN A 417 -10.39 -9.86 -42.44
C ASN A 417 -10.72 -8.56 -41.67
N PRO A 418 -11.69 -7.77 -42.14
CA PRO A 418 -12.16 -6.60 -41.40
C PRO A 418 -12.63 -6.97 -39.99
N ILE A 419 -12.28 -6.16 -39.01
CA ILE A 419 -12.71 -6.34 -37.61
C ILE A 419 -13.86 -5.38 -37.30
N SER A 420 -14.74 -5.76 -36.39
CA SER A 420 -15.66 -4.77 -35.81
C SER A 420 -14.87 -3.83 -34.88
N PRO A 421 -15.26 -2.55 -34.77
CA PRO A 421 -14.58 -1.60 -33.90
C PRO A 421 -14.47 -2.12 -32.48
N ILE A 422 -13.34 -1.88 -31.83
CA ILE A 422 -13.04 -2.30 -30.47
C ILE A 422 -13.08 -1.07 -29.57
N ILE A 423 -14.07 -1.00 -28.67
CA ILE A 423 -14.19 0.05 -27.66
C ILE A 423 -13.50 -0.44 -26.38
N GLU A 424 -12.52 0.31 -25.91
CA GLU A 424 -11.71 0.01 -24.72
C GLU A 424 -11.52 1.27 -23.86
N ASN A 425 -10.97 1.13 -22.65
CA ASN A 425 -10.61 2.23 -21.76
C ASN A 425 -11.76 3.24 -21.56
N VAL A 426 -12.98 2.72 -21.38
CA VAL A 426 -14.15 3.57 -21.11
C VAL A 426 -13.96 4.23 -19.75
N TYR A 427 -14.03 5.55 -19.75
CA TYR A 427 -13.89 6.40 -18.57
C TYR A 427 -15.02 7.42 -18.52
N HIS A 428 -15.47 7.72 -17.31
CA HIS A 428 -16.28 8.90 -17.03
C HIS A 428 -15.72 9.62 -15.81
N ASN A 429 -15.87 10.94 -15.76
CA ASN A 429 -15.62 11.67 -14.52
C ASN A 429 -16.74 11.39 -13.49
N TYR A 430 -16.48 11.77 -12.24
CA TYR A 430 -17.41 11.60 -11.12
C TYR A 430 -18.00 12.95 -10.69
N PRO A 431 -18.94 13.54 -11.44
CA PRO A 431 -19.36 14.94 -11.27
C PRO A 431 -20.17 15.16 -9.99
N GLN A 432 -19.96 16.31 -9.34
CA GLN A 432 -20.84 16.87 -8.31
C GLN A 432 -22.08 17.54 -8.94
N PRO A 433 -23.12 17.89 -8.15
CA PRO A 433 -24.27 18.63 -8.67
C PRO A 433 -23.83 19.89 -9.41
N SER A 434 -24.33 20.09 -10.63
CA SER A 434 -23.95 21.18 -11.55
C SER A 434 -22.59 21.05 -12.27
N GLU A 435 -21.81 19.99 -12.03
CA GLU A 435 -20.62 19.69 -12.84
C GLU A 435 -20.97 18.96 -14.15
N ILE A 436 -20.28 19.31 -15.23
CA ILE A 436 -20.43 18.64 -16.53
C ILE A 436 -19.93 17.21 -16.43
N ILE A 437 -20.66 16.28 -17.05
CA ILE A 437 -20.23 14.89 -17.15
C ILE A 437 -19.40 14.72 -18.41
N THR A 438 -18.18 14.23 -18.29
CA THR A 438 -17.29 13.89 -19.39
C THR A 438 -17.16 12.38 -19.48
N ILE A 439 -17.40 11.84 -20.67
CA ILE A 439 -17.21 10.43 -20.99
C ILE A 439 -16.17 10.32 -22.10
N SER A 440 -15.23 9.40 -21.96
CA SER A 440 -14.23 9.08 -22.99
C SER A 440 -14.03 7.58 -23.17
N ALA A 441 -13.55 7.18 -24.33
CA ALA A 441 -13.16 5.80 -24.63
C ALA A 441 -12.08 5.77 -25.72
N TRP A 442 -11.28 4.69 -25.72
CA TRP A 442 -10.33 4.38 -26.79
C TRP A 442 -11.00 3.51 -27.85
N LEU A 443 -10.76 3.80 -29.13
CA LEU A 443 -11.38 3.07 -30.25
C LEU A 443 -10.33 2.50 -31.21
N THR A 444 -10.25 1.19 -31.31
CA THR A 444 -9.34 0.50 -32.25
C THR A 444 -10.14 -0.14 -33.39
N ASP A 445 -9.68 0.01 -34.62
CA ASP A 445 -10.33 -0.54 -35.82
C ASP A 445 -9.29 -0.74 -36.94
N ASP A 446 -9.59 -1.57 -37.94
CA ASP A 446 -8.75 -1.72 -39.14
C ASP A 446 -8.92 -0.59 -40.17
N GLU A 447 -9.96 0.22 -40.00
CA GLU A 447 -10.20 1.44 -40.77
C GLU A 447 -9.85 2.72 -39.97
N GLU A 448 -9.42 3.77 -40.67
CA GLU A 448 -9.12 5.06 -40.01
C GLU A 448 -10.39 5.81 -39.59
N ASN A 449 -10.39 6.33 -38.37
CA ASN A 449 -11.38 7.24 -37.79
C ASN A 449 -12.84 6.74 -37.82
N PRO A 450 -13.15 5.56 -37.24
CA PRO A 450 -14.53 5.11 -37.04
C PRO A 450 -15.36 6.14 -36.23
N ALA A 451 -16.68 6.13 -36.37
CA ALA A 451 -17.56 7.02 -35.61
C ALA A 451 -17.86 6.42 -34.23
N MET A 452 -18.06 7.26 -33.21
CA MET A 452 -18.51 6.83 -31.88
C MET A 452 -19.64 7.72 -31.38
N LYS A 453 -20.63 7.12 -30.73
CA LYS A 453 -21.76 7.80 -30.08
C LYS A 453 -21.92 7.33 -28.64
N VAL A 454 -22.37 8.24 -27.78
CA VAL A 454 -22.92 7.92 -26.47
C VAL A 454 -24.45 7.93 -26.54
N TYR A 455 -25.06 6.95 -25.89
CA TYR A 455 -26.50 6.89 -25.62
C TYR A 455 -26.67 6.97 -24.11
N TYR A 456 -27.49 7.91 -23.62
CA TYR A 456 -27.64 8.13 -22.19
C TYR A 456 -29.07 8.49 -21.78
N GLN A 457 -29.42 8.20 -20.53
CA GLN A 457 -30.67 8.58 -19.87
C GLN A 457 -30.35 9.22 -18.52
N ILE A 458 -31.22 10.10 -18.04
CA ILE A 458 -31.15 10.68 -16.69
C ILE A 458 -32.40 10.21 -15.94
N ASP A 459 -32.22 9.48 -14.84
CA ASP A 459 -33.30 8.94 -14.01
C ASP A 459 -34.35 8.13 -14.81
N GLY A 460 -33.89 7.36 -15.81
CA GLY A 460 -34.75 6.55 -16.67
C GLY A 460 -35.61 7.37 -17.65
N SER A 461 -35.24 8.62 -17.93
CA SER A 461 -35.87 9.47 -18.95
C SER A 461 -35.78 8.87 -20.36
N THR A 462 -36.37 9.56 -21.33
CA THR A 462 -36.10 9.30 -22.75
C THR A 462 -34.59 9.27 -23.02
N GLU A 463 -34.15 8.32 -23.84
CA GLU A 463 -32.76 8.19 -24.26
C GLU A 463 -32.34 9.33 -25.18
N HIS A 464 -31.19 9.90 -24.88
CA HIS A 464 -30.51 10.92 -25.65
C HIS A 464 -29.29 10.32 -26.34
N THR A 465 -28.91 10.88 -27.49
CA THR A 465 -27.73 10.45 -28.25
C THR A 465 -26.87 11.65 -28.62
N LEU A 466 -25.55 11.50 -28.46
CA LEU A 466 -24.54 12.49 -28.84
C LEU A 466 -23.38 11.81 -29.57
N ASP A 467 -22.85 12.48 -30.59
CA ASP A 467 -21.61 12.06 -31.24
C ASP A 467 -20.42 12.37 -30.33
N MET A 468 -19.48 11.43 -30.20
CA MET A 468 -18.24 11.62 -29.48
C MET A 468 -17.16 12.14 -30.45
N ALA A 469 -16.42 13.15 -30.02
CA ALA A 469 -15.38 13.76 -30.84
C ALA A 469 -14.04 13.05 -30.65
N LEU A 470 -13.37 12.71 -31.76
CA LEU A 470 -11.99 12.22 -31.74
C LEU A 470 -11.06 13.31 -31.17
N GLN A 471 -10.26 12.92 -30.19
CA GLN A 471 -9.26 13.75 -29.52
C GLN A 471 -7.86 13.41 -30.07
N THR A 472 -6.91 13.06 -29.21
CA THR A 472 -5.56 12.66 -29.59
C THR A 472 -5.45 11.13 -29.67
N GLY A 473 -4.70 10.63 -30.66
CA GLY A 473 -4.59 9.19 -30.90
C GLY A 473 -5.93 8.61 -31.31
N ASN A 474 -6.41 7.61 -30.57
CA ASN A 474 -7.69 6.97 -30.81
C ASN A 474 -8.72 7.22 -29.68
N THR A 475 -8.51 8.29 -28.90
CA THR A 475 -9.42 8.62 -27.79
C THR A 475 -10.59 9.45 -28.30
N TYR A 476 -11.82 9.04 -28.01
CA TYR A 476 -13.05 9.78 -28.27
C TYR A 476 -13.60 10.33 -26.95
N SER A 477 -14.15 11.54 -26.96
CA SER A 477 -14.77 12.13 -25.77
C SER A 477 -16.03 12.94 -26.07
N VAL A 478 -16.91 13.05 -25.09
CA VAL A 478 -18.15 13.83 -25.14
C VAL A 478 -18.47 14.41 -23.77
N SER A 479 -19.19 15.54 -23.77
CA SER A 479 -19.71 16.16 -22.56
C SER A 479 -21.24 16.10 -22.55
N ILE A 480 -21.81 15.60 -21.45
CA ILE A 480 -23.26 15.59 -21.18
C ILE A 480 -23.56 16.73 -20.19
N PRO A 481 -24.72 17.43 -20.32
CA PRO A 481 -25.11 18.47 -19.37
C PRO A 481 -25.09 18.01 -17.92
N ALA A 482 -24.76 18.93 -17.02
CA ALA A 482 -24.74 18.66 -15.59
C ALA A 482 -26.12 18.23 -15.05
N VAL A 483 -26.11 17.34 -14.06
CA VAL A 483 -27.31 16.90 -13.35
C VAL A 483 -27.42 17.66 -12.02
N TYR A 484 -28.62 18.15 -11.69
CA TYR A 484 -28.89 18.92 -10.48
C TYR A 484 -30.33 18.71 -9.99
N PRO A 485 -30.59 18.67 -8.67
CA PRO A 485 -29.60 18.65 -7.56
C PRO A 485 -28.95 17.28 -7.37
N SER A 486 -29.56 16.22 -7.92
CA SER A 486 -29.06 14.85 -7.93
C SER A 486 -29.73 14.08 -9.06
N GLY A 487 -29.17 12.95 -9.46
CA GLY A 487 -29.78 12.01 -10.41
C GLY A 487 -28.80 10.92 -10.84
N THR A 488 -29.31 9.90 -11.51
CA THR A 488 -28.51 8.81 -12.05
C THR A 488 -28.47 8.90 -13.58
N VAL A 489 -27.28 9.04 -14.14
CA VAL A 489 -27.04 8.96 -15.58
C VAL A 489 -26.66 7.53 -15.93
N THR A 490 -27.46 6.86 -16.75
CA THR A 490 -27.07 5.58 -17.35
C THR A 490 -26.62 5.81 -18.78
N TYR A 491 -25.55 5.15 -19.21
CA TYR A 491 -25.06 5.31 -20.59
C TYR A 491 -24.40 4.06 -21.17
N TYR A 492 -24.35 3.99 -22.49
CA TYR A 492 -23.53 3.04 -23.24
C TYR A 492 -22.98 3.70 -24.50
N LEU A 493 -21.94 3.10 -25.06
CA LEU A 493 -21.24 3.57 -26.24
C LEU A 493 -21.57 2.69 -27.44
N VAL A 494 -21.63 3.29 -28.62
CA VAL A 494 -21.71 2.57 -29.90
C VAL A 494 -20.66 3.14 -30.84
N ALA A 495 -19.78 2.28 -31.33
CA ALA A 495 -18.86 2.60 -32.40
C ALA A 495 -19.39 2.05 -33.74
N THR A 496 -19.08 2.74 -34.84
CA THR A 496 -19.49 2.36 -36.19
C THR A 496 -18.34 2.60 -37.16
N ASP A 497 -17.91 1.56 -37.87
CA ASP A 497 -16.90 1.67 -38.94
C ASP A 497 -17.53 2.25 -40.24
N LYS A 498 -16.73 2.43 -41.30
CA LYS A 498 -17.26 2.95 -42.60
C LYS A 498 -18.06 1.89 -43.35
N SER A 499 -17.88 0.62 -43.00
CA SER A 499 -18.64 -0.52 -43.49
C SER A 499 -20.03 -0.65 -42.80
N ASN A 500 -20.35 0.22 -41.85
CA ASN A 500 -21.54 0.22 -40.98
C ASN A 500 -21.64 -0.97 -40.01
N THR A 501 -20.53 -1.66 -39.74
CA THR A 501 -20.43 -2.59 -38.62
C THR A 501 -20.44 -1.80 -37.31
N THR A 502 -21.15 -2.31 -36.31
CA THR A 502 -21.28 -1.61 -35.02
C THR A 502 -20.84 -2.49 -33.87
N THR A 503 -20.23 -1.85 -32.87
CA THR A 503 -19.90 -2.46 -31.57
C THR A 503 -20.51 -1.62 -30.46
N ARG A 504 -21.05 -2.27 -29.43
CA ARG A 504 -21.64 -1.63 -28.26
C ARG A 504 -20.81 -1.96 -27.00
N GLU A 505 -20.56 -0.96 -26.16
CA GLU A 505 -19.90 -1.14 -24.86
C GLU A 505 -20.68 -0.43 -23.72
N PRO A 506 -21.09 -1.12 -22.64
CA PRO A 506 -20.93 -2.56 -22.44
C PRO A 506 -21.77 -3.35 -23.47
N SER A 507 -21.43 -4.61 -23.74
CA SER A 507 -22.22 -5.44 -24.68
C SER A 507 -23.66 -5.68 -24.18
N VAL A 508 -23.87 -5.67 -22.86
CA VAL A 508 -25.18 -5.80 -22.18
C VAL A 508 -25.27 -4.77 -21.04
N GLY A 509 -26.45 -4.20 -20.80
CA GLY A 509 -26.66 -3.24 -19.72
C GLY A 509 -26.13 -1.84 -20.05
N ALA A 510 -25.77 -1.05 -19.05
CA ALA A 510 -25.26 0.31 -19.20
C ALA A 510 -24.32 0.64 -18.03
N TYR A 511 -23.35 1.51 -18.27
CA TYR A 511 -22.62 2.20 -17.20
C TYR A 511 -23.58 3.12 -16.44
N SER A 512 -23.29 3.40 -15.17
CA SER A 512 -24.12 4.24 -14.31
C SER A 512 -23.25 5.24 -13.56
N ILE A 513 -23.59 6.52 -13.67
CA ILE A 513 -22.98 7.65 -12.97
C ILE A 513 -24.03 8.21 -12.02
N LYS A 514 -23.77 8.14 -10.72
CA LYS A 514 -24.62 8.78 -9.70
C LYS A 514 -24.10 10.18 -9.45
N VAL A 515 -24.97 11.18 -9.56
CA VAL A 515 -24.68 12.59 -9.27
C VAL A 515 -25.48 13.00 -8.04
N GLY A 516 -24.83 13.54 -7.03
CA GLY A 516 -25.48 14.00 -5.80
C GLY A 516 -24.89 13.43 -4.51
N ILE A 517 -25.60 13.64 -3.41
CA ILE A 517 -25.18 13.28 -2.05
C ILE A 517 -25.42 11.79 -1.81
N SER A 518 -24.44 11.11 -1.22
CA SER A 518 -24.55 9.73 -0.77
C SER A 518 -25.58 9.59 0.36
N ASN A 519 -26.24 8.42 0.44
CA ASN A 519 -27.08 8.05 1.59
C ASN A 519 -26.29 7.42 2.74
N SER A 520 -24.95 7.52 2.72
CA SER A 520 -24.08 7.01 3.79
C SER A 520 -24.40 7.71 5.12
N THR A 521 -24.37 6.96 6.22
CA THR A 521 -24.52 7.51 7.57
C THR A 521 -23.18 7.87 8.23
N LEU A 522 -22.08 7.73 7.49
CA LEU A 522 -20.77 8.21 7.92
C LEU A 522 -20.74 9.73 7.88
N ALA A 523 -20.16 10.35 8.90
CA ALA A 523 -20.11 11.80 9.01
C ALA A 523 -18.77 12.24 9.63
N ILE A 524 -18.33 13.46 9.31
CA ILE A 524 -17.26 14.13 10.06
C ILE A 524 -17.86 14.55 11.40
N ASN A 525 -17.22 14.18 12.52
CA ASN A 525 -17.73 14.44 13.87
C ASN A 525 -17.04 15.63 14.54
N GLU A 526 -15.71 15.60 14.53
CA GLU A 526 -14.83 16.54 15.20
C GLU A 526 -13.49 16.59 14.47
N LEU A 527 -12.78 17.71 14.53
CA LEU A 527 -11.40 17.83 14.06
C LEU A 527 -10.61 18.77 14.97
N MET A 528 -9.29 18.69 14.91
CA MET A 528 -8.39 19.68 15.50
C MET A 528 -7.24 19.95 14.54
N THR A 529 -6.95 21.24 14.34
CA THR A 529 -5.73 21.69 13.67
C THR A 529 -4.91 22.48 14.66
N GLY A 530 -3.58 22.32 14.68
CA GLY A 530 -2.74 22.92 15.70
C GLY A 530 -2.81 22.16 17.02
N ASN A 531 -2.87 20.83 16.97
CA ASN A 531 -2.70 20.01 18.17
C ASN A 531 -1.24 20.12 18.63
N THR A 532 -0.98 20.67 19.82
CA THR A 532 0.40 20.85 20.31
C THR A 532 0.70 20.05 21.56
N ILE A 533 -0.32 19.74 22.36
CA ILE A 533 -0.16 19.03 23.63
C ILE A 533 -1.32 18.09 23.98
N SER A 534 -2.45 18.14 23.27
CA SER A 534 -3.71 17.61 23.79
C SER A 534 -3.96 16.13 23.50
N VAL A 535 -4.02 15.72 22.23
CA VAL A 535 -4.27 14.33 21.84
C VAL A 535 -2.98 13.74 21.28
N VAL A 536 -2.55 12.59 21.82
CA VAL A 536 -1.28 11.96 21.46
C VAL A 536 -1.55 10.67 20.70
N ASP A 537 -0.81 10.45 19.62
CA ASP A 537 -0.88 9.23 18.82
C ASP A 537 -0.11 8.05 19.45
N ASN A 538 -0.09 6.91 18.75
CA ASN A 538 0.61 5.71 19.22
C ASN A 538 2.15 5.82 19.15
N TYR A 539 2.69 6.90 18.58
CA TYR A 539 4.12 7.21 18.46
C TYR A 539 4.56 8.33 19.41
N GLY A 540 3.64 8.89 20.21
CA GLY A 540 3.92 9.97 21.14
C GLY A 540 3.89 11.37 20.51
N GLN A 541 3.32 11.51 19.32
CA GLN A 541 3.20 12.76 18.56
C GLN A 541 1.82 13.41 18.76
N THR A 542 1.77 14.73 18.62
CA THR A 542 0.54 15.52 18.72
C THR A 542 0.21 16.08 17.34
N ASP A 543 -0.32 15.24 16.47
CA ASP A 543 -0.66 15.66 15.11
C ASP A 543 -2.10 16.15 14.99
N ASP A 544 -2.37 16.88 13.91
CA ASP A 544 -3.73 17.27 13.55
C ASP A 544 -4.57 16.00 13.35
N TRP A 545 -5.85 16.08 13.68
CA TRP A 545 -6.71 14.89 13.58
C TRP A 545 -8.12 15.22 13.15
N VAL A 546 -8.76 14.21 12.56
CA VAL A 546 -10.16 14.20 12.14
C VAL A 546 -10.81 12.97 12.73
N GLU A 547 -11.99 13.14 13.29
CA GLU A 547 -12.83 12.06 13.74
C GLU A 547 -14.04 11.86 12.83
N LEU A 548 -14.29 10.61 12.46
CA LEU A 548 -15.49 10.19 11.78
C LEU A 548 -16.43 9.45 12.72
N LYS A 549 -17.74 9.57 12.48
CA LYS A 549 -18.78 8.88 13.25
C LYS A 549 -19.77 8.17 12.35
N ASN A 550 -20.19 6.97 12.74
CA ASN A 550 -21.35 6.32 12.16
C ASN A 550 -22.63 6.80 12.86
N THR A 551 -23.37 7.71 12.22
CA THR A 551 -24.63 8.27 12.75
C THR A 551 -25.84 7.35 12.55
N GLY A 552 -25.65 6.21 11.89
CA GLY A 552 -26.70 5.25 11.55
C GLY A 552 -27.01 4.25 12.66
N SER A 553 -28.07 3.46 12.45
CA SER A 553 -28.48 2.38 13.35
C SER A 553 -27.92 1.00 12.98
N ALA A 554 -27.14 0.91 11.90
CA ALA A 554 -26.49 -0.32 11.43
C ALA A 554 -24.97 -0.15 11.35
N SER A 555 -24.22 -1.25 11.40
CA SER A 555 -22.78 -1.22 11.19
C SER A 555 -22.44 -0.72 9.78
N LEU A 556 -21.38 0.06 9.66
CA LEU A 556 -20.95 0.69 8.41
C LEU A 556 -19.47 0.40 8.15
N SER A 557 -19.15 -0.10 6.96
CA SER A 557 -17.76 -0.29 6.54
C SER A 557 -17.18 1.01 5.99
N LEU A 558 -15.97 1.35 6.42
CA LEU A 558 -15.16 2.45 5.88
C LEU A 558 -14.45 2.07 4.58
N LYS A 559 -14.36 0.76 4.28
CA LYS A 559 -13.64 0.26 3.12
C LYS A 559 -14.09 0.95 1.83
N GLY A 560 -13.11 1.41 1.07
CA GLY A 560 -13.31 2.02 -0.24
C GLY A 560 -13.90 3.42 -0.17
N LYS A 561 -14.08 4.04 1.00
CA LYS A 561 -14.45 5.46 1.12
C LYS A 561 -13.19 6.32 1.18
N TYR A 562 -13.32 7.62 0.94
CA TYR A 562 -12.18 8.52 0.82
C TYR A 562 -12.37 9.83 1.59
N LEU A 563 -11.29 10.36 2.15
CA LEU A 563 -11.22 11.68 2.76
C LEU A 563 -10.21 12.54 1.99
N THR A 564 -10.52 13.81 1.78
CA THR A 564 -9.65 14.74 1.05
C THR A 564 -9.81 16.18 1.50
N ASP A 565 -8.69 16.88 1.64
CA ASP A 565 -8.53 18.34 1.77
C ASP A 565 -8.35 19.03 0.41
N ASP A 566 -8.30 18.28 -0.70
CA ASP A 566 -8.17 18.79 -2.06
C ASP A 566 -9.42 18.49 -2.88
N ALA A 567 -10.20 19.52 -3.18
CA ALA A 567 -11.43 19.40 -3.98
C ALA A 567 -11.19 18.86 -5.41
N THR A 568 -9.95 18.88 -5.90
CA THR A 568 -9.59 18.36 -7.21
C THR A 568 -9.22 16.86 -7.20
N ASP A 569 -8.92 16.29 -6.03
CA ASP A 569 -8.61 14.87 -5.84
C ASP A 569 -9.57 14.22 -4.83
N LYS A 570 -10.63 13.60 -5.35
CA LYS A 570 -11.69 12.93 -4.57
C LYS A 570 -11.21 11.65 -3.88
N THR A 571 -10.09 11.11 -4.31
CA THR A 571 -9.55 9.82 -3.90
C THR A 571 -8.24 9.97 -3.12
N LYS A 572 -7.92 11.20 -2.67
CA LYS A 572 -6.63 11.55 -2.09
C LYS A 572 -6.19 10.57 -1.00
N TRP A 573 -7.05 10.29 -0.02
CA TRP A 573 -6.78 9.28 1.01
C TRP A 573 -7.93 8.28 1.14
N GLY A 574 -7.65 7.01 0.91
CA GLY A 574 -8.61 5.92 1.13
C GLY A 574 -8.70 5.54 2.61
N LEU A 575 -9.92 5.51 3.15
CA LEU A 575 -10.17 5.07 4.52
C LEU A 575 -9.80 3.58 4.69
N PRO A 576 -9.31 3.19 5.87
CA PRO A 576 -8.92 1.81 6.14
C PRO A 576 -10.11 0.85 6.18
N ASP A 577 -9.84 -0.45 6.00
CA ASP A 577 -10.86 -1.51 6.03
C ASP A 577 -11.34 -1.80 7.46
N VAL A 578 -12.12 -0.87 8.01
CA VAL A 578 -12.68 -0.92 9.36
C VAL A 578 -14.20 -0.90 9.27
N THR A 579 -14.87 -1.66 10.13
CA THR A 579 -16.34 -1.63 10.26
C THR A 579 -16.74 -0.94 11.57
N LEU A 580 -17.36 0.24 11.46
CA LEU A 580 -17.88 0.99 12.59
C LEU A 580 -19.25 0.45 13.01
N GLN A 581 -19.39 0.16 14.30
CA GLN A 581 -20.70 -0.13 14.89
C GLN A 581 -21.59 1.12 14.89
N PRO A 582 -22.92 0.98 15.06
CA PRO A 582 -23.81 2.13 15.26
C PRO A 582 -23.28 3.05 16.38
N GLY A 583 -23.15 4.35 16.10
CA GLY A 583 -22.58 5.32 17.04
C GLY A 583 -21.06 5.24 17.24
N GLY A 584 -20.37 4.34 16.55
CA GLY A 584 -18.91 4.19 16.66
C GLY A 584 -18.14 5.34 16.01
N PHE A 585 -16.96 5.62 16.57
CA PHE A 585 -16.04 6.68 16.16
C PHE A 585 -14.77 6.11 15.53
N PHE A 586 -14.11 6.90 14.69
CA PHE A 586 -12.83 6.55 14.07
C PHE A 586 -11.93 7.78 13.96
N LEU A 587 -10.77 7.73 14.63
CA LEU A 587 -9.80 8.81 14.65
C LEU A 587 -8.76 8.63 13.53
N ILE A 588 -8.49 9.72 12.82
CA ILE A 588 -7.55 9.82 11.70
C ILE A 588 -6.54 10.91 12.03
N TRP A 589 -5.25 10.60 11.91
CA TRP A 589 -4.17 11.57 12.04
C TRP A 589 -3.90 12.20 10.67
N ALA A 590 -4.04 13.52 10.56
CA ALA A 590 -3.74 14.28 9.36
C ALA A 590 -2.33 14.87 9.45
N ASP A 591 -1.33 14.00 9.32
CA ASP A 591 0.08 14.29 9.56
C ASP A 591 0.95 14.22 8.29
N ASN A 592 0.38 13.70 7.19
CA ASN A 592 1.11 13.36 5.97
C ASN A 592 2.20 12.28 6.17
N ASP A 593 2.00 11.35 7.11
CA ASP A 593 2.93 10.27 7.44
C ASP A 593 2.27 8.89 7.48
N THR A 594 1.78 8.45 6.32
CA THR A 594 1.20 7.11 6.11
C THR A 594 2.08 5.93 6.57
N LYS A 595 3.38 6.14 6.84
CA LYS A 595 4.29 5.09 7.34
C LYS A 595 3.95 4.66 8.76
N GLN A 596 3.29 5.53 9.53
CA GLN A 596 2.91 5.28 10.91
C GLN A 596 1.69 4.36 11.02
N GLY A 597 0.95 4.16 9.93
CA GLY A 597 -0.05 3.12 9.82
C GLY A 597 -1.32 3.59 9.10
N PRO A 598 -2.34 2.71 9.06
CA PRO A 598 -3.55 2.92 8.26
C PRO A 598 -4.47 4.05 8.77
N ASN A 599 -4.19 4.62 9.94
CA ASN A 599 -4.96 5.74 10.50
C ASN A 599 -4.28 7.09 10.23
N HIS A 600 -3.13 7.10 9.55
CA HIS A 600 -2.37 8.31 9.23
C HIS A 600 -2.60 8.69 7.77
N ALA A 601 -3.17 9.87 7.55
CA ALA A 601 -3.54 10.39 6.24
C ALA A 601 -2.32 10.85 5.46
N ASN A 602 -2.41 10.84 4.13
CA ASN A 602 -1.36 11.37 3.23
C ASN A 602 -1.47 12.88 3.00
N PHE A 603 -2.05 13.60 3.96
CA PHE A 603 -2.17 15.05 3.95
C PHE A 603 -2.19 15.58 5.38
N LYS A 604 -1.96 16.89 5.52
CA LYS A 604 -2.01 17.63 6.79
C LYS A 604 -3.03 18.75 6.69
N LEU A 605 -3.71 19.03 7.79
CA LEU A 605 -4.70 20.09 7.82
C LEU A 605 -4.05 21.48 7.94
N SER A 606 -4.69 22.48 7.35
CA SER A 606 -4.27 23.87 7.42
C SER A 606 -4.95 24.59 8.58
N GLN A 607 -4.16 25.00 9.56
CA GLN A 607 -4.65 25.81 10.71
C GLN A 607 -5.28 27.15 10.29
N SER A 608 -4.99 27.66 9.08
CA SER A 608 -5.65 28.87 8.54
C SER A 608 -7.06 28.63 8.02
N GLY A 609 -7.56 27.40 8.08
CA GLY A 609 -8.84 26.98 7.52
C GLY A 609 -8.72 26.47 6.09
N GLU A 610 -9.51 25.45 5.78
CA GLU A 610 -9.65 24.85 4.44
C GLU A 610 -10.98 24.10 4.31
N THR A 611 -11.11 23.28 3.26
CA THR A 611 -12.28 22.42 3.03
C THR A 611 -11.87 20.96 3.07
N LEU A 612 -12.56 20.18 3.91
CA LEU A 612 -12.43 18.74 4.03
C LEU A 612 -13.68 18.07 3.48
N SER A 613 -13.53 17.06 2.63
CA SER A 613 -14.66 16.34 2.01
C SER A 613 -14.51 14.84 2.15
N LEU A 614 -15.63 14.18 2.43
CA LEU A 614 -15.75 12.75 2.59
C LEU A 614 -16.54 12.19 1.39
N PHE A 615 -15.97 11.21 0.69
CA PHE A 615 -16.55 10.59 -0.50
C PHE A 615 -16.83 9.11 -0.26
N ASP A 616 -17.90 8.63 -0.88
CA ASP A 616 -18.30 7.23 -0.84
C ASP A 616 -17.42 6.37 -1.75
N SER A 617 -17.74 5.08 -1.84
CA SER A 617 -16.97 4.13 -2.62
C SER A 617 -17.12 4.26 -4.12
N PHE A 618 -16.18 3.64 -4.85
CA PHE A 618 -16.21 3.53 -6.31
C PHE A 618 -17.55 2.98 -6.82
N GLU A 619 -18.14 1.98 -6.13
CA GLU A 619 -19.45 1.41 -6.49
C GLU A 619 -20.61 2.42 -6.34
N ASN A 620 -20.38 3.47 -5.53
CA ASN A 620 -21.27 4.61 -5.39
C ASN A 620 -20.75 5.84 -6.15
N ASN A 621 -19.84 5.67 -7.10
CA ASN A 621 -19.28 6.70 -7.97
C ASN A 621 -18.62 7.86 -7.22
N TYR A 622 -18.03 7.57 -6.06
CA TYR A 622 -17.44 8.60 -5.19
C TYR A 622 -18.44 9.72 -4.87
N ALA A 623 -19.71 9.37 -4.64
CA ALA A 623 -20.75 10.32 -4.25
C ALA A 623 -20.32 11.07 -2.98
N LEU A 624 -20.58 12.37 -2.92
CA LEU A 624 -20.22 13.18 -1.76
C LEU A 624 -21.04 12.73 -0.55
N ILE A 625 -20.37 12.35 0.54
CA ILE A 625 -21.02 12.05 1.82
C ILE A 625 -21.21 13.35 2.60
N GLU A 626 -20.14 14.08 2.85
CA GLU A 626 -20.17 15.32 3.61
C GLU A 626 -19.00 16.24 3.23
N THR A 627 -19.22 17.55 3.28
CA THR A 627 -18.16 18.56 3.15
C THR A 627 -18.21 19.47 4.37
N LEU A 628 -17.05 19.73 4.95
CA LEU A 628 -16.81 20.69 6.02
C LEU A 628 -15.84 21.76 5.52
N THR A 629 -16.26 23.02 5.54
CA THR A 629 -15.35 24.16 5.43
C THR A 629 -15.18 24.77 6.80
N PHE A 630 -13.94 24.85 7.29
CA PHE A 630 -13.61 25.46 8.58
C PHE A 630 -12.71 26.68 8.39
N THR A 631 -12.81 27.62 9.33
CA THR A 631 -12.05 28.88 9.35
C THR A 631 -10.75 28.69 10.14
N PRO A 632 -9.88 29.72 10.29
CA PRO A 632 -8.71 29.58 11.15
C PRO A 632 -9.06 29.03 12.54
N GLN A 633 -8.22 28.14 13.07
CA GLN A 633 -8.37 27.50 14.37
C GLN A 633 -7.24 27.91 15.33
N ASP A 634 -7.53 27.85 16.64
CA ASP A 634 -6.56 28.09 17.70
C ASP A 634 -5.90 26.77 18.12
N ASP A 635 -4.67 26.86 18.66
CA ASP A 635 -3.95 25.68 19.16
C ASP A 635 -4.76 24.97 20.25
N ASP A 636 -4.79 23.64 20.17
CA ASP A 636 -5.45 22.74 21.12
C ASP A 636 -6.95 23.05 21.36
N VAL A 637 -7.63 23.61 20.35
CA VAL A 637 -9.09 23.80 20.34
C VAL A 637 -9.68 22.98 19.20
N SER A 638 -10.56 22.02 19.53
CA SER A 638 -11.22 21.20 18.53
C SER A 638 -12.48 21.87 17.98
N TYR A 639 -12.87 21.46 16.77
CA TYR A 639 -14.01 21.95 16.02
C TYR A 639 -14.94 20.77 15.71
N GLY A 640 -16.09 20.74 16.36
CA GLY A 640 -17.00 19.60 16.36
C GLY A 640 -18.47 19.99 16.23
N LYS A 641 -19.31 19.01 15.91
CA LYS A 641 -20.77 19.20 15.82
C LYS A 641 -21.40 19.42 17.20
N ASN A 642 -22.27 20.42 17.31
CA ASN A 642 -23.14 20.62 18.48
C ASN A 642 -24.44 19.79 18.39
N GLU A 643 -25.32 19.93 19.39
CA GLU A 643 -26.65 19.26 19.44
C GLU A 643 -27.55 19.53 18.22
N THR A 644 -27.27 20.60 17.47
CA THR A 644 -27.99 20.97 16.24
C THR A 644 -27.26 20.57 14.95
N ASN A 645 -26.21 19.73 15.05
CA ASN A 645 -25.33 19.31 13.95
C ASN A 645 -24.62 20.46 13.22
N VAL A 646 -24.37 21.56 13.93
CA VAL A 646 -23.57 22.68 13.43
C VAL A 646 -22.16 22.59 14.02
N PHE A 647 -21.14 22.70 13.17
CA PHE A 647 -19.75 22.74 13.64
C PHE A 647 -19.47 24.04 14.39
N VAL A 648 -18.91 23.91 15.60
CA VAL A 648 -18.51 24.99 16.49
C VAL A 648 -17.22 24.60 17.21
N GLN A 649 -16.47 25.60 17.69
CA GLN A 649 -15.35 25.34 18.61
C GLN A 649 -15.90 24.65 19.86
N GLN A 650 -15.24 23.60 20.30
CA GLN A 650 -15.64 22.81 21.46
C GLN A 650 -14.96 23.31 22.73
N ASP A 651 -15.66 23.21 23.85
CA ASP A 651 -15.09 23.47 25.18
C ASP A 651 -14.25 22.29 25.70
N PHE A 652 -14.49 21.09 25.14
CA PHE A 652 -13.80 19.85 25.48
C PHE A 652 -13.36 19.13 24.21
N ILE A 653 -12.18 18.53 24.27
CA ILE A 653 -11.63 17.67 23.23
C ILE A 653 -12.16 16.26 23.46
N THR A 654 -12.94 15.71 22.53
CA THR A 654 -13.71 14.48 22.75
C THR A 654 -13.41 13.33 21.78
N PRO A 655 -12.13 13.01 21.46
CA PRO A 655 -11.82 11.90 20.57
C PRO A 655 -12.29 10.58 21.18
N GLY A 656 -13.10 9.84 20.43
CA GLY A 656 -13.70 8.57 20.78
C GLY A 656 -15.04 8.66 21.51
N ASP A 657 -15.54 9.87 21.80
CA ASP A 657 -16.72 10.13 22.63
C ASP A 657 -17.67 11.16 22.00
N GLU A 658 -18.84 11.37 22.63
CA GLU A 658 -19.80 12.39 22.20
C GLU A 658 -19.33 13.82 22.58
N ASN A 659 -19.47 14.78 21.67
CA ASN A 659 -19.11 16.19 21.87
C ASN A 659 -19.92 16.85 23.01
N GLN A 660 -19.27 17.67 23.86
CA GLN A 660 -19.90 18.31 25.05
C GLN A 660 -19.71 19.83 25.08
N LEU A 661 -20.76 20.59 25.45
CA LEU A 661 -20.81 22.06 25.27
C LEU A 661 -21.13 22.95 26.50
N GLU A 662 -21.21 22.50 27.77
CA GLU A 662 -20.99 23.44 28.93
C GLU A 662 -21.00 22.89 30.39
N SER A 663 -20.17 23.54 31.24
CA SER A 663 -20.38 23.98 32.65
C SER A 663 -19.93 23.17 33.89
N ALA A 664 -18.72 22.61 33.92
CA ALA A 664 -18.03 22.41 35.20
C ALA A 664 -16.56 22.81 35.10
N ALA A 665 -16.14 23.80 35.90
CA ALA A 665 -14.72 24.01 36.13
C ALA A 665 -14.23 22.93 37.10
N TYR A 666 -13.05 22.40 36.82
CA TYR A 666 -12.39 21.38 37.64
C TYR A 666 -11.13 21.99 38.25
N ILE A 667 -10.77 21.58 39.47
CA ILE A 667 -9.55 22.04 40.14
C ILE A 667 -8.72 20.82 40.54
N THR A 668 -7.55 20.67 39.92
CA THR A 668 -6.52 19.75 40.38
C THR A 668 -5.62 20.46 41.39
N MET A 669 -5.56 19.96 42.62
CA MET A 669 -4.70 20.48 43.69
C MET A 669 -3.56 19.50 43.97
N ASN A 670 -2.33 19.98 43.86
CA ASN A 670 -1.10 19.23 44.08
C ASN A 670 -0.38 19.77 45.32
N PHE A 671 -0.09 18.90 46.28
CA PHE A 671 0.65 19.24 47.49
C PHE A 671 1.96 18.47 47.53
N ASN A 672 3.07 19.21 47.42
CA ASN A 672 4.41 18.66 47.60
C ASN A 672 4.68 18.46 49.09
N MET A 673 4.81 17.20 49.49
CA MET A 673 5.03 16.74 50.86
C MET A 673 6.50 16.44 51.17
N ASN A 674 7.42 16.63 50.21
CA ASN A 674 8.81 16.18 50.33
C ASN A 674 9.53 16.69 51.58
N GLU A 675 9.27 17.93 52.02
CA GLU A 675 9.85 18.45 53.27
C GLU A 675 9.28 17.73 54.52
N GLN A 676 7.98 17.42 54.53
CA GLN A 676 7.36 16.69 55.66
C GLN A 676 7.81 15.23 55.69
N LEU A 677 8.03 14.62 54.51
CA LEU A 677 8.65 13.31 54.36
C LEU A 677 10.08 13.33 54.94
N LEU A 678 10.88 14.34 54.59
CA LEU A 678 12.25 14.50 55.10
C LEU A 678 12.29 14.72 56.62
N LYS A 679 11.33 15.46 57.17
CA LYS A 679 11.20 15.69 58.62
C LYS A 679 10.63 14.48 59.38
N GLY A 680 10.09 13.48 58.67
CA GLY A 680 9.40 12.34 59.28
C GLY A 680 8.03 12.71 59.88
N ASN A 681 7.46 13.85 59.50
CA ASN A 681 6.15 14.33 59.94
C ASN A 681 4.99 13.71 59.14
N PHE A 682 5.31 13.03 58.04
CA PHE A 682 4.37 12.33 57.18
C PHE A 682 5.01 11.02 56.70
N ILE A 683 4.30 9.90 56.85
CA ILE A 683 4.77 8.56 56.49
C ILE A 683 3.88 7.98 55.38
N PRO A 684 4.39 7.85 54.13
CA PRO A 684 3.63 7.26 53.03
C PRO A 684 3.13 5.85 53.37
N GLY A 685 1.84 5.60 53.14
CA GLY A 685 1.18 4.31 53.41
C GLY A 685 0.61 4.16 54.83
N GLU A 686 1.04 4.98 55.79
CA GLU A 686 0.43 5.09 57.12
C GLU A 686 -0.43 6.36 57.24
N ASP A 687 0.06 7.47 56.69
CA ASP A 687 -0.62 8.76 56.67
C ASP A 687 -1.28 9.05 55.31
N TYR A 688 -2.29 9.93 55.31
CA TYR A 688 -2.94 10.43 54.09
C TYR A 688 -3.17 11.94 54.17
N LEU A 689 -3.34 12.57 53.00
CA LEU A 689 -3.81 13.95 52.90
C LEU A 689 -5.31 14.01 52.59
N ASP A 690 -5.99 15.03 53.08
CA ASP A 690 -7.31 15.41 52.62
C ASP A 690 -7.46 16.94 52.60
N ILE A 691 -8.35 17.44 51.73
CA ILE A 691 -8.56 18.88 51.54
C ILE A 691 -9.89 19.29 52.13
N ALA A 692 -9.86 20.21 53.08
CA ALA A 692 -11.05 20.84 53.64
C ALA A 692 -11.16 22.28 53.12
N GLY A 693 -12.35 22.71 52.69
CA GLY A 693 -12.57 24.04 52.16
C GLY A 693 -14.04 24.45 52.06
N THR A 694 -14.29 25.64 51.53
CA THR A 694 -15.65 26.19 51.37
C THR A 694 -16.54 25.37 50.43
N PHE A 695 -15.96 24.52 49.58
CA PHE A 695 -16.67 23.66 48.64
C PHE A 695 -17.12 22.31 49.21
N ASN A 696 -16.67 21.96 50.43
CA ASN A 696 -17.10 20.74 51.12
C ASN A 696 -17.50 21.00 52.58
N ASP A 697 -17.91 22.24 52.88
CA ASP A 697 -18.28 22.71 54.23
C ASP A 697 -17.21 22.37 55.28
N TRP A 698 -15.93 22.37 54.88
CA TRP A 698 -14.78 22.02 55.72
C TRP A 698 -14.76 20.58 56.27
N ASN A 699 -15.54 19.66 55.69
CA ASN A 699 -15.61 18.26 56.14
C ASN A 699 -14.41 17.39 55.70
N GLY A 700 -13.60 17.84 54.74
CA GLY A 700 -12.50 17.06 54.16
C GLY A 700 -12.90 16.34 52.89
N SER A 701 -11.94 16.11 51.99
CA SER A 701 -12.12 15.34 50.77
C SER A 701 -11.93 13.84 51.02
N ASP A 702 -12.04 13.04 49.96
CA ASP A 702 -11.49 11.69 49.97
C ASP A 702 -9.98 11.71 50.27
N LYS A 703 -9.48 10.58 50.79
CA LYS A 703 -8.07 10.40 51.12
C LYS A 703 -7.22 10.44 49.86
N ILE A 704 -6.19 11.26 49.89
CA ILE A 704 -5.24 11.46 48.81
C ILE A 704 -4.02 10.60 49.10
N TYR A 705 -3.65 9.81 48.12
CA TYR A 705 -2.43 9.00 48.11
C TYR A 705 -1.56 9.44 46.94
N ASP A 706 -0.26 9.31 47.13
CA ASP A 706 0.72 9.51 46.07
C ASP A 706 0.79 8.24 45.22
N ALA A 707 0.24 8.31 44.01
CA ALA A 707 0.10 7.14 43.15
C ALA A 707 1.38 6.78 42.39
N ASN A 708 2.35 7.70 42.31
CA ASN A 708 3.61 7.54 41.55
C ASN A 708 4.87 7.62 42.45
N ASP A 709 4.68 7.84 43.75
CA ASP A 709 5.71 8.01 44.79
C ASP A 709 6.71 9.14 44.45
N ASP A 710 6.23 10.27 43.94
CA ASP A 710 7.06 11.47 43.64
C ASP A 710 7.06 12.53 44.77
N GLY A 711 6.32 12.26 45.85
CA GLY A 711 6.14 13.15 46.99
C GLY A 711 5.07 14.22 46.76
N ILE A 712 4.33 14.18 45.66
CA ILE A 712 3.25 15.10 45.31
C ILE A 712 1.90 14.38 45.42
N TYR A 713 1.07 14.87 46.32
CA TYR A 713 -0.25 14.33 46.58
C TYR A 713 -1.29 15.16 45.83
N SER A 714 -1.98 14.52 44.88
CA SER A 714 -2.86 15.18 43.91
C SER A 714 -4.32 14.76 44.05
N ILE A 715 -5.24 15.73 44.01
CA ILE A 715 -6.68 15.48 43.92
C ILE A 715 -7.33 16.40 42.88
N THR A 716 -8.24 15.85 42.09
CA THR A 716 -9.10 16.64 41.20
C THR A 716 -10.50 16.75 41.81
N LEU A 717 -10.95 17.98 41.99
CA LEU A 717 -12.25 18.33 42.55
C LEU A 717 -13.16 18.86 41.44
N PHE A 718 -14.44 18.51 41.53
CA PHE A 718 -15.45 18.78 40.49
C PHE A 718 -16.55 19.72 41.03
N GLY A 719 -17.29 20.37 40.12
CA GLY A 719 -18.50 21.12 40.45
C GLY A 719 -18.31 22.61 40.77
N PHE A 720 -17.24 23.23 40.25
CA PHE A 720 -16.99 24.66 40.45
C PHE A 720 -17.58 25.53 39.33
N SER A 721 -17.96 26.75 39.69
CA SER A 721 -18.34 27.80 38.73
C SER A 721 -17.14 28.70 38.42
N ALA A 722 -17.01 29.14 37.17
CA ALA A 722 -16.02 30.16 36.82
C ALA A 722 -16.24 31.46 37.63
N ASN A 723 -15.15 32.06 38.10
CA ASN A 723 -15.08 33.20 39.02
C ASN A 723 -15.57 32.94 40.46
N GLN A 724 -15.82 31.68 40.84
CA GLN A 724 -16.08 31.33 42.24
C GLN A 724 -14.82 31.53 43.08
N GLU A 725 -14.93 32.21 44.22
CA GLU A 725 -13.86 32.23 45.22
C GLU A 725 -13.99 31.01 46.15
N ILE A 726 -12.91 30.27 46.31
CA ILE A 726 -12.80 29.15 47.24
C ILE A 726 -11.73 29.42 48.31
N GLN A 727 -11.94 28.87 49.50
CA GLN A 727 -10.91 28.79 50.53
C GLN A 727 -10.67 27.34 50.93
N TYR A 728 -9.43 26.94 51.18
CA TYR A 728 -9.09 25.55 51.49
C TYR A 728 -7.80 25.40 52.31
N LYS A 729 -7.61 24.18 52.86
CA LYS A 729 -6.39 23.70 53.53
C LYS A 729 -6.18 22.21 53.28
N ALA A 730 -4.93 21.78 53.13
CA ALA A 730 -4.57 20.37 53.26
C ALA A 730 -4.40 19.97 54.74
N ARG A 731 -4.84 18.78 55.11
CA ARG A 731 -4.69 18.19 56.45
C ARG A 731 -4.03 16.83 56.36
N ILE A 732 -3.13 16.56 57.29
CA ILE A 732 -2.59 15.21 57.49
C ILE A 732 -3.58 14.44 58.36
N ASN A 733 -4.02 13.27 57.89
CA ASN A 733 -4.95 12.36 58.57
C ASN A 733 -6.28 13.00 59.01
N GLY A 734 -6.80 13.97 58.26
CA GLY A 734 -8.04 14.67 58.63
C GLY A 734 -7.92 15.56 59.87
N SER A 735 -6.72 15.75 60.43
CA SER A 735 -6.54 16.47 61.70
C SER A 735 -6.27 17.95 61.50
N TRP A 736 -7.00 18.79 62.22
CA TRP A 736 -6.79 20.24 62.25
C TRP A 736 -5.51 20.68 62.95
N THR A 737 -4.96 19.84 63.83
CA THR A 737 -3.68 20.12 64.51
C THR A 737 -2.49 19.96 63.57
N THR A 738 -2.68 19.22 62.47
CA THR A 738 -1.71 18.97 61.40
C THR A 738 -2.31 19.41 60.07
N ALA A 739 -3.08 20.51 60.10
CA ALA A 739 -3.45 21.23 58.90
C ALA A 739 -2.32 22.19 58.51
N GLU A 740 -2.26 22.55 57.23
CA GLU A 740 -1.35 23.59 56.77
C GLU A 740 -1.49 24.85 57.65
N PHE A 741 -0.34 25.42 58.01
CA PHE A 741 -0.17 26.61 58.85
C PHE A 741 -0.69 26.48 60.30
N SER A 742 -0.82 25.26 60.82
CA SER A 742 -1.31 24.99 62.20
C SER A 742 -0.48 25.66 63.31
N GLU A 743 0.82 25.89 63.08
CA GLU A 743 1.71 26.53 64.06
C GLU A 743 1.66 28.08 64.07
N LEU A 744 1.00 28.71 63.10
CA LEU A 744 1.01 30.18 62.92
C LEU A 744 -0.17 30.93 63.57
N GLY A 745 -1.09 30.23 64.25
CA GLY A 745 -2.09 30.85 65.13
C GLY A 745 -3.13 31.77 64.47
N GLY A 746 -3.33 31.72 63.14
CA GLY A 746 -4.30 32.53 62.39
C GLY A 746 -5.12 31.74 61.36
N ASP A 747 -6.11 32.39 60.75
CA ASP A 747 -7.08 31.90 59.77
C ASP A 747 -6.50 31.57 58.38
N GLY A 748 -5.24 31.11 58.31
CA GLY A 748 -4.38 30.96 57.12
C GLY A 748 -4.86 29.96 56.05
N ASN A 749 -6.11 30.05 55.63
CA ASN A 749 -6.68 29.30 54.52
C ASN A 749 -6.09 29.84 53.21
N ARG A 750 -5.73 28.93 52.29
CA ARG A 750 -5.42 29.32 50.92
C ARG A 750 -6.70 29.82 50.25
N LYS A 751 -6.58 30.85 49.41
CA LYS A 751 -7.70 31.41 48.63
C LYS A 751 -7.42 31.28 47.15
N TYR A 752 -8.43 30.94 46.35
CA TYR A 752 -8.32 30.85 44.90
C TYR A 752 -9.60 31.29 44.20
N ILE A 753 -9.48 32.00 43.08
CA ILE A 753 -10.61 32.35 42.20
C ILE A 753 -10.57 31.39 41.01
N VAL A 754 -11.64 30.62 40.82
CA VAL A 754 -11.71 29.54 39.83
C VAL A 754 -11.78 30.11 38.41
N GLY A 755 -10.86 29.72 37.53
CA GLY A 755 -10.88 30.01 36.09
C GLY A 755 -11.85 29.10 35.33
N LYS A 756 -12.09 29.40 34.05
CA LYS A 756 -12.85 28.50 33.16
C LYS A 756 -12.06 27.21 32.88
N GLY A 757 -12.75 26.08 32.68
CA GLY A 757 -12.12 24.80 32.34
C GLY A 757 -11.31 24.18 33.48
N LEU A 758 -10.20 23.52 33.13
CA LEU A 758 -9.29 22.88 34.09
C LEU A 758 -8.38 23.91 34.77
N ASN A 759 -8.34 23.88 36.10
CA ASN A 759 -7.47 24.69 36.93
C ASN A 759 -6.47 23.78 37.65
N THR A 760 -5.20 24.15 37.69
CA THR A 760 -4.17 23.40 38.45
C THR A 760 -3.51 24.30 39.49
N LEU A 761 -3.53 23.86 40.75
CA LEU A 761 -2.90 24.53 41.89
C LEU A 761 -1.78 23.64 42.42
N THR A 762 -0.56 24.16 42.53
CA THR A 762 0.58 23.41 43.09
C THR A 762 1.21 24.19 44.22
N HIS A 763 1.33 23.55 45.38
CA HIS A 763 1.85 24.16 46.61
C HIS A 763 2.80 23.20 47.33
N TRP A 764 3.76 23.75 48.08
CA TRP A 764 4.47 23.01 49.11
C TRP A 764 3.63 23.02 50.37
N TYR A 765 3.59 21.90 51.09
CA TYR A 765 2.90 21.83 52.37
C TYR A 765 3.56 22.81 53.35
N ASN A 766 2.76 23.72 53.94
CA ASN A 766 3.22 24.90 54.72
C ASN A 766 4.07 25.94 53.94
N ASP A 767 4.10 25.88 52.61
CA ASP A 767 5.02 26.67 51.76
C ASP A 767 6.52 26.47 52.12
N GLU A 768 6.85 25.30 52.69
CA GLU A 768 8.22 24.94 53.05
C GLU A 768 8.97 24.42 51.81
N GLU A 769 9.65 25.31 51.09
CA GLU A 769 10.46 24.97 49.92
C GLU A 769 11.81 24.36 50.33
N THR A 770 12.10 23.15 49.85
CA THR A 770 13.44 22.56 49.95
C THR A 770 14.37 23.23 48.95
N ALA A 771 15.46 23.86 49.39
CA ALA A 771 16.43 24.48 48.49
C ALA A 771 17.04 23.44 47.52
N LEU A 772 16.59 23.45 46.27
CA LEU A 772 17.15 22.63 45.20
C LEU A 772 18.58 23.12 44.89
N ALA A 773 19.58 22.40 45.39
CA ALA A 773 20.95 22.59 44.94
C ALA A 773 21.07 22.18 43.45
N GLN A 774 21.40 23.15 42.60
CA GLN A 774 21.76 22.93 41.18
C GLN A 774 22.94 21.97 41.05
N TYR A 775 22.82 20.81 40.37
CA TYR A 775 24.01 20.07 39.89
C TYR A 775 23.78 19.28 38.57
N GLN A 776 24.80 19.37 37.71
CA GLN A 776 24.92 18.91 36.31
C GLN A 776 25.10 17.39 36.11
N SER A 777 24.55 16.84 35.03
CA SER A 777 24.59 15.42 34.64
C SER A 777 25.98 14.92 34.23
N ASN A 778 26.45 13.80 34.80
CA ASN A 778 27.66 13.12 34.32
C ASN A 778 27.82 11.63 34.75
N GLY A 779 26.77 10.81 34.68
CA GLY A 779 26.84 9.37 35.03
C GLY A 779 26.21 8.42 34.00
N SER A 780 26.76 7.20 33.86
CA SER A 780 26.17 6.09 33.08
C SER A 780 25.95 4.86 33.97
N LEU A 781 24.88 4.09 33.75
CA LEU A 781 24.59 2.85 34.47
C LEU A 781 25.30 1.65 33.82
N GLN A 782 25.85 0.76 34.62
CA GLN A 782 26.42 -0.52 34.18
C GLN A 782 25.62 -1.69 34.77
N VAL A 783 25.48 -2.77 33.98
CA VAL A 783 24.72 -3.97 34.36
C VAL A 783 25.54 -5.19 33.96
N TYR A 784 25.86 -6.07 34.92
CA TYR A 784 26.69 -7.24 34.67
C TYR A 784 26.42 -8.41 35.64
N PRO A 785 26.38 -9.68 35.17
CA PRO A 785 26.28 -10.07 33.77
C PRO A 785 24.95 -9.60 33.16
N ASN A 786 24.79 -9.72 31.83
CA ASN A 786 23.49 -9.43 31.22
C ASN A 786 22.43 -10.36 31.84
N PRO A 787 21.26 -9.84 32.27
CA PRO A 787 20.30 -10.64 33.04
C PRO A 787 19.78 -11.83 32.22
N SER A 788 19.67 -12.99 32.86
CA SER A 788 18.97 -14.17 32.33
C SER A 788 17.70 -14.44 33.12
N HIS A 789 16.72 -15.13 32.54
CA HIS A 789 15.49 -15.52 33.25
C HIS A 789 15.79 -16.18 34.61
N GLY A 790 15.44 -15.51 35.71
CA GLY A 790 15.67 -16.00 37.08
C GLY A 790 17.12 -15.92 37.60
N GLY A 791 18.01 -15.18 36.94
CA GLY A 791 19.41 -15.00 37.33
C GLY A 791 19.68 -13.72 38.13
N SER A 792 20.75 -13.73 38.93
CA SER A 792 21.24 -12.54 39.62
C SER A 792 22.08 -11.66 38.69
N PHE A 793 21.91 -10.35 38.73
CA PHE A 793 22.74 -9.38 38.02
C PHE A 793 23.06 -8.18 38.91
N GLU A 794 24.22 -7.57 38.70
CA GLU A 794 24.67 -6.39 39.42
C GLU A 794 24.33 -5.14 38.62
N VAL A 795 23.91 -4.08 39.31
CA VAL A 795 23.76 -2.73 38.75
C VAL A 795 24.75 -1.83 39.46
N SER A 796 25.58 -1.10 38.71
CA SER A 796 26.54 -0.15 39.25
C SER A 796 26.46 1.23 38.58
N GLY A 797 26.57 2.29 39.36
CA GLY A 797 26.62 3.69 38.94
C GLY A 797 27.85 4.40 39.46
N ALA A 798 28.07 5.65 39.03
CA ALA A 798 29.22 6.46 39.47
C ALA A 798 29.08 6.97 40.92
N ASP A 799 27.85 7.16 41.39
CA ASP A 799 27.45 7.58 42.74
C ASP A 799 26.33 6.66 43.24
N ASP A 800 25.79 6.90 44.45
CA ASP A 800 24.63 6.17 44.99
C ASP A 800 23.50 6.07 43.94
N LEU A 801 22.89 4.89 43.80
CA LEU A 801 21.92 4.65 42.72
C LEU A 801 20.56 5.33 42.96
N GLY A 802 20.27 5.78 44.18
CA GLY A 802 19.03 6.45 44.52
C GLY A 802 17.82 5.54 44.27
N ARG A 803 16.77 6.03 43.61
CA ARG A 803 15.61 5.20 43.21
C ARG A 803 15.94 4.48 41.90
N LEU A 804 16.12 3.16 41.97
CA LEU A 804 16.32 2.31 40.81
C LEU A 804 14.95 1.70 40.40
N VAL A 805 14.54 1.86 39.14
CA VAL A 805 13.22 1.41 38.62
C VAL A 805 13.39 0.69 37.29
N LEU A 806 12.71 -0.44 37.12
CA LEU A 806 12.69 -1.21 35.89
C LEU A 806 11.30 -1.14 35.24
N TYR A 807 11.25 -0.85 33.94
CA TYR A 807 10.04 -0.78 33.14
C TYR A 807 10.02 -1.86 32.04
N ASP A 808 8.85 -2.37 31.70
CA ASP A 808 8.64 -3.15 30.47
C ASP A 808 8.38 -2.25 29.24
N LEU A 809 8.20 -2.88 28.07
CA LEU A 809 7.99 -2.18 26.79
C LEU A 809 6.67 -1.40 26.68
N SER A 810 5.71 -1.64 27.59
CA SER A 810 4.48 -0.85 27.69
C SER A 810 4.63 0.36 28.61
N GLY A 811 5.82 0.57 29.19
CA GLY A 811 6.09 1.64 30.15
C GLY A 811 5.65 1.32 31.57
N LYS A 812 5.25 0.08 31.87
CA LYS A 812 4.82 -0.34 33.21
C LYS A 812 6.01 -0.66 34.11
N VAL A 813 5.97 -0.20 35.36
CA VAL A 813 6.99 -0.54 36.38
C VAL A 813 6.87 -2.02 36.76
N VAL A 814 7.94 -2.77 36.54
CA VAL A 814 8.04 -4.19 36.90
C VAL A 814 8.79 -4.42 38.21
N TRP A 815 9.67 -3.49 38.60
CA TRP A 815 10.37 -3.51 39.88
C TRP A 815 10.94 -2.13 40.23
N GLY A 816 11.04 -1.78 41.52
CA GLY A 816 11.79 -0.60 41.94
C GLY A 816 12.19 -0.65 43.41
N ALA A 817 13.32 -0.02 43.74
CA ALA A 817 13.81 0.10 45.11
C ALA A 817 14.68 1.35 45.29
N PHE A 818 14.79 1.82 46.54
CA PHE A 818 15.77 2.81 46.94
C PHE A 818 17.07 2.14 47.35
N ILE A 819 18.16 2.54 46.70
CA ILE A 819 19.50 1.99 46.83
C ILE A 819 20.45 3.13 47.23
N GLN A 820 20.94 3.07 48.46
CA GLN A 820 21.90 4.05 49.00
C GLN A 820 23.37 3.62 48.77
N GLU A 821 23.58 2.70 47.85
CA GLU A 821 24.89 2.17 47.46
C GLU A 821 25.12 2.47 45.97
N SER A 822 26.38 2.63 45.56
CA SER A 822 26.73 2.82 44.14
C SER A 822 26.71 1.53 43.33
N VAL A 823 26.58 0.38 44.00
CA VAL A 823 26.50 -0.96 43.42
C VAL A 823 25.45 -1.77 44.18
N VAL A 824 24.57 -2.49 43.47
CA VAL A 824 23.59 -3.39 44.08
C VAL A 824 23.47 -4.70 43.30
N GLN A 825 23.42 -5.82 44.01
CA GLN A 825 23.08 -7.11 43.44
C GLN A 825 21.57 -7.31 43.42
N LEU A 826 21.00 -7.52 42.24
CA LEU A 826 19.57 -7.79 42.06
C LEU A 826 19.33 -9.26 41.74
N ASN A 827 18.32 -9.84 42.37
CA ASN A 827 17.82 -11.18 42.09
C ASN A 827 16.34 -11.08 41.70
N LEU A 828 16.07 -10.95 40.40
CA LEU A 828 14.73 -10.72 39.86
C LEU A 828 14.33 -11.83 38.89
N SER A 829 13.13 -12.38 39.06
CA SER A 829 12.55 -13.36 38.13
C SER A 829 11.83 -12.66 36.97
N LEU A 830 12.60 -12.02 36.09
CA LEU A 830 12.07 -11.29 34.92
C LEU A 830 11.76 -12.24 33.76
N GLN A 831 10.66 -12.01 33.03
CA GLN A 831 10.38 -12.74 31.78
C GLN A 831 11.38 -12.35 30.68
N PRO A 832 11.71 -13.23 29.73
CA PRO A 832 12.55 -12.86 28.59
C PRO A 832 11.96 -11.68 27.82
N GLY A 833 12.79 -10.69 27.48
CA GLY A 833 12.31 -9.46 26.83
C GLY A 833 13.18 -8.24 27.09
N LEU A 834 12.83 -7.11 26.45
CA LEU A 834 13.54 -5.84 26.61
C LEU A 834 12.92 -5.01 27.74
N TYR A 835 13.75 -4.46 28.61
CA TYR A 835 13.34 -3.62 29.73
C TYR A 835 14.15 -2.32 29.76
N LEU A 836 13.61 -1.29 30.39
CA LEU A 836 14.30 -0.02 30.66
C LEU A 836 14.60 0.10 32.15
N LEU A 837 15.86 0.18 32.53
CA LEU A 837 16.32 0.42 33.90
C LEU A 837 16.64 1.90 34.07
N THR A 838 16.08 2.55 35.08
CA THR A 838 16.37 3.95 35.43
C THR A 838 16.89 4.05 36.85
N ALA A 839 17.85 4.95 37.08
CA ALA A 839 18.32 5.35 38.40
C ALA A 839 18.06 6.84 38.58
N MET A 840 17.49 7.22 39.72
CA MET A 840 17.20 8.60 40.09
C MET A 840 17.89 8.95 41.41
N ASN A 841 18.96 9.74 41.34
CA ASN A 841 19.66 10.23 42.53
C ASN A 841 19.77 11.77 42.49
N LYS A 842 19.39 12.43 43.59
CA LYS A 842 19.50 13.90 43.77
C LYS A 842 18.97 14.71 42.56
N GLY A 843 17.85 14.26 41.98
CA GLY A 843 17.21 14.92 40.83
C GLY A 843 17.78 14.58 39.45
N GLN A 844 18.80 13.70 39.36
CA GLN A 844 19.34 13.23 38.09
C GLN A 844 18.78 11.86 37.73
N LYS A 845 18.20 11.74 36.51
CA LYS A 845 17.70 10.48 35.96
C LYS A 845 18.69 9.95 34.92
N ILE A 846 19.19 8.73 35.13
CA ILE A 846 20.04 8.00 34.18
C ILE A 846 19.29 6.73 33.77
N ALA A 847 19.29 6.37 32.49
CA ALA A 847 18.55 5.22 31.97
C ALA A 847 19.43 4.28 31.14
N LYS A 848 19.12 2.98 31.16
CA LYS A 848 19.79 1.94 30.38
C LYS A 848 18.81 0.85 29.94
N LYS A 849 18.87 0.46 28.67
CA LYS A 849 18.12 -0.71 28.16
C LYS A 849 18.82 -2.00 28.59
N ILE A 850 18.06 -2.98 29.06
CA ILE A 850 18.55 -4.32 29.41
C ILE A 850 17.72 -5.37 28.66
N LEU A 851 18.38 -6.35 28.06
CA LEU A 851 17.73 -7.48 27.40
C LEU A 851 17.85 -8.69 28.32
N VAL A 852 16.72 -9.18 28.82
CA VAL A 852 16.68 -10.41 29.62
C VAL A 852 16.60 -11.59 28.66
N GLN A 853 17.62 -12.46 28.69
CA GLN A 853 17.71 -13.67 27.85
C GLN A 853 17.05 -14.89 28.49
#